data_AF-A0A8F5BM36-F1
#
_entry.id   AF-A0A8F5BM36-F1
#
_cell.length_a   1.000
_cell.length_b   1.000
_cell.length_c   1.000
_cell.angle_alpha   90.00
_cell.angle_beta   90.00
_cell.angle_gamma   90.00
#
_symmetry.space_group_name_H-M   'P 1'
#
loop_
_entity.id
_entity.type
_entity.pdbx_description
1 polymer ?
#
loop_
_entity_poly.entity_id
_entity_poly.type
_entity_poly.pdbx_seq_one_letter_code
_entity_poly.pdbx_strand_id
1 'polypeptide(L)'
;MKTAEFLKQLWDVPGYYVIGVQLNSGKWQWFTTTPEGAEKILERYRETANVYYGVNPRAEDPKGKKGSDADIKEANVLFADFDFKERKDCKPGIYKEDPNTGELELCYDENGKTVYVHRPPYEELLKDLEERGISKPNFIVDSGNGYHFLWKLEKPYGVQKWKEIEAELIDRLKDLGVDPQAKDPSRVLRLPGSINHRSGRECRVLYISSGRVRVTESKYEDIIQDVLPCFKKAEDRRFEFVGHFSGYLARRGVPQEDAEKIVEELYDRAGIPPEHVKDVKYTYKDYSKGGHVTGLPELQKLCEELGAHINLKLLGKKKKDPEGADTEPGKEQLITSFDTLRIYHDFQHGKAYVSTYKAIREMVKRKVGKTEIEVPEKVVKIDKTFVNEGGKIKVLTEEDLESLNDEYLHVENLHVKVEMYPKLNLPTEIIEDVKISDVYKEVLEFVRQRVDTLRLEDQVTITVWTIATYFAPVFKFFPYLAPMKLGYNSGGSQLLETLSYIVPRPAMISSPTPASVYRMQDDFQPTMLIDELRNNINKDTFNALYDILVAGYKRGVQIPRVGKDQDVMYFEPFGPKAIIDQSLITAQYDIASRCLFIRLIRNTNRISSYTIEKPQDLINKLHSVFLIYSPTVYSLYYNINSGYTGRYDQVYRPLITIARLIDKEDESLRVEEQLKIVLNDSMEFSESLAIEGDPQKKVYSLVVEYIKGSLSLRNFFEGKSTEVHEPWHKKEEGDEVYIFLSDLRKKITEYAVEMYQKDISYRYDEGGKSAVSEREWEKVDPQLAEFLNNSKFIEILQKFFPDKTVRRHRDRYALFLNSESYSKIISLNFSESPSRVAVENKEGGKTRDSYNSQSSDKNTNPSNLTPLRSPGDSYSDSEIKIQNKGSEKENTKPRVELKEQMTLQNSNKNSESETTTPTHPRLDSDSQKKSLSRNYSKEGVEKNSATQGLTAKQQKILDLLKKLRKRVGGVMPLAELSKEELKLLPELKEIGYINFNNINVWLTVEGLIDVEEFTMNYIKSKLMKYDEVDDATLNKILEITVSAREKRFWKDVLKLRGIIEEVGEGKWRVRN
;
A
#
# COMPACT_ATOMS: atom_id res chain seq x y z
N MET A 1 34.98 29.89 -13.36
CA MET A 1 34.84 28.46 -13.03
C MET A 1 34.43 27.71 -14.29
N LYS A 2 35.05 26.57 -14.58
CA LYS A 2 34.71 25.66 -15.69
C LYS A 2 33.55 24.73 -15.33
N THR A 3 32.94 24.10 -16.33
CA THR A 3 31.79 23.20 -16.13
C THR A 3 32.20 21.93 -15.39
N ALA A 4 33.31 21.29 -15.77
CA ALA A 4 33.82 20.14 -15.02
C ALA A 4 34.31 20.51 -13.61
N GLU A 5 34.78 21.73 -13.40
CA GLU A 5 35.22 22.25 -12.10
C GLU A 5 34.02 22.45 -11.14
N PHE A 6 32.96 23.12 -11.62
CA PHE A 6 31.70 23.27 -10.91
C PHE A 6 31.08 21.92 -10.53
N LEU A 7 30.94 21.01 -11.51
CA LEU A 7 30.34 19.70 -11.27
C LEU A 7 31.19 18.82 -10.34
N LYS A 8 32.54 18.91 -10.35
CA LYS A 8 33.38 18.24 -9.35
C LYS A 8 33.13 18.71 -7.92
N GLN A 9 32.82 19.99 -7.74
CA GLN A 9 32.52 20.52 -6.43
C GLN A 9 31.07 20.24 -6.00
N LEU A 10 30.14 20.01 -6.92
CA LEU A 10 28.73 19.74 -6.60
C LEU A 10 28.40 18.24 -6.48
N TRP A 11 28.92 17.42 -7.39
CA TRP A 11 28.68 15.98 -7.48
C TRP A 11 29.66 15.19 -6.60
N ASP A 12 29.72 15.51 -5.31
CA ASP A 12 30.69 14.96 -4.35
C ASP A 12 30.18 13.77 -3.53
N VAL A 13 29.14 13.08 -4.03
CA VAL A 13 28.53 11.88 -3.41
C VAL A 13 28.42 10.75 -4.46
N PRO A 14 28.72 9.48 -4.12
CA PRO A 14 28.67 8.39 -5.08
C PRO A 14 27.28 8.15 -5.69
N GLY A 15 27.22 8.07 -7.02
CA GLY A 15 26.01 7.67 -7.74
C GLY A 15 26.05 8.09 -9.21
N TYR A 16 24.92 7.91 -9.90
CA TYR A 16 24.75 8.18 -11.32
C TYR A 16 24.15 9.57 -11.53
N TYR A 17 24.97 10.52 -11.99
CA TYR A 17 24.53 11.86 -12.35
C TYR A 17 24.24 11.97 -13.85
N VAL A 18 23.26 12.82 -14.18
CA VAL A 18 22.70 12.94 -15.54
C VAL A 18 22.90 14.32 -16.14
N ILE A 19 23.19 14.37 -17.44
CA ILE A 19 23.09 15.56 -18.29
C ILE A 19 21.91 15.37 -19.26
N GLY A 20 21.05 16.37 -19.34
CA GLY A 20 19.91 16.43 -20.26
C GLY A 20 20.14 17.49 -21.34
N VAL A 21 20.10 17.08 -22.61
CA VAL A 21 20.18 17.97 -23.77
C VAL A 21 18.80 18.07 -24.41
N GLN A 22 18.21 19.26 -24.38
CA GLN A 22 16.93 19.55 -25.02
C GLN A 22 17.19 20.23 -26.37
N LEU A 23 16.98 19.47 -27.45
CA LEU A 23 17.15 19.94 -28.83
C LEU A 23 16.04 20.94 -29.20
N ASN A 24 16.30 21.80 -30.20
CA ASN A 24 15.32 22.78 -30.69
C ASN A 24 14.01 22.16 -31.27
N SER A 25 13.97 20.84 -31.46
CA SER A 25 12.75 20.07 -31.78
C SER A 25 11.92 19.67 -30.55
N GLY A 26 12.26 20.16 -29.36
CA GLY A 26 11.66 19.79 -28.07
C GLY A 26 12.09 18.43 -27.53
N LYS A 27 12.76 17.60 -28.36
CA LYS A 27 13.22 16.26 -27.98
C LYS A 27 14.39 16.31 -27.00
N TRP A 28 14.36 15.42 -26.01
CA TRP A 28 15.42 15.26 -25.02
C TRP A 28 16.38 14.12 -25.37
N GLN A 29 17.66 14.31 -25.09
CA GLN A 29 18.69 13.27 -25.02
C GLN A 29 19.27 13.29 -23.60
N TRP A 30 19.49 12.11 -23.00
CA TRP A 30 19.99 11.99 -21.63
C TRP A 30 21.27 11.16 -21.58
N PHE A 31 22.23 11.62 -20.79
CA PHE A 31 23.56 11.03 -20.68
C PHE A 31 23.94 10.87 -19.21
N THR A 32 24.25 9.65 -18.78
CA THR A 32 24.83 9.35 -17.46
C THR A 32 26.35 9.50 -17.58
N THR A 33 27.00 10.36 -16.78
CA THR A 33 28.36 10.85 -17.12
C THR A 33 29.15 11.43 -15.94
N THR A 34 30.47 11.60 -16.10
CA THR A 34 31.35 12.31 -15.15
C THR A 34 31.38 13.83 -15.43
N PRO A 35 31.91 14.67 -14.52
CA PRO A 35 32.11 16.10 -14.79
C PRO A 35 32.85 16.43 -16.10
N GLU A 36 33.89 15.67 -16.47
CA GLU A 36 34.61 15.83 -17.74
C GLU A 36 33.79 15.39 -18.95
N GLY A 37 32.98 14.35 -18.79
CA GLY A 37 32.05 13.92 -19.83
C GLY A 37 30.91 14.91 -20.03
N ALA A 38 30.44 15.55 -18.97
CA ALA A 38 29.47 16.64 -19.02
C ALA A 38 30.03 17.89 -19.74
N GLU A 39 31.29 18.25 -19.50
CA GLU A 39 31.97 19.35 -20.20
C GLU A 39 32.08 19.06 -21.72
N LYS A 40 32.43 17.83 -22.12
CA LYS A 40 32.45 17.42 -23.55
C LYS A 40 31.06 17.39 -24.20
N ILE A 41 30.02 17.03 -23.45
CA ILE A 41 28.62 17.12 -23.93
C ILE A 41 28.26 18.59 -24.12
N LEU A 42 28.63 19.46 -23.17
CA LEU A 42 28.36 20.88 -23.25
C LEU A 42 29.05 21.52 -24.47
N GLU A 43 30.36 21.30 -24.66
CA GLU A 43 31.13 21.78 -25.82
C GLU A 43 30.45 21.41 -27.14
N ARG A 44 29.89 20.20 -27.24
CA ARG A 44 29.21 19.69 -28.44
C ARG A 44 27.84 20.33 -28.69
N TYR A 45 27.11 20.72 -27.65
CA TYR A 45 25.69 21.07 -27.75
C TYR A 45 25.32 22.52 -27.39
N ARG A 46 26.20 23.29 -26.73
CA ARG A 46 25.90 24.65 -26.23
C ARG A 46 25.30 25.61 -27.27
N GLU A 47 25.79 25.56 -28.51
CA GLU A 47 25.33 26.42 -29.62
C GLU A 47 24.05 25.92 -30.32
N THR A 48 23.56 24.71 -30.01
CA THR A 48 22.48 24.04 -30.79
C THR A 48 21.33 23.47 -29.96
N ALA A 49 21.46 23.47 -28.63
CA ALA A 49 20.49 22.91 -27.70
C ALA A 49 20.59 23.55 -26.31
N ASN A 50 19.53 23.45 -25.52
CA ASN A 50 19.60 23.80 -24.09
C ASN A 50 20.19 22.62 -23.31
N VAL A 51 21.17 22.87 -22.44
CA VAL A 51 21.86 21.82 -21.66
C VAL A 51 21.57 21.98 -20.17
N TYR A 52 21.16 20.88 -19.54
CA TYR A 52 20.74 20.80 -18.13
C TYR A 52 21.50 19.68 -17.41
N TYR A 53 21.56 19.74 -16.09
CA TYR A 53 22.20 18.74 -15.24
C TYR A 53 21.31 18.34 -14.08
N GLY A 54 21.36 17.06 -13.67
CA GLY A 54 20.72 16.57 -12.46
C GLY A 54 21.49 17.01 -11.22
N VAL A 55 20.79 17.57 -10.24
CA VAL A 55 21.42 18.11 -9.03
C VAL A 55 21.87 16.98 -8.09
N ASN A 56 20.97 16.05 -7.76
CA ASN A 56 21.23 14.93 -6.85
C ASN A 56 21.46 13.58 -7.59
N PRO A 57 22.27 12.65 -7.03
CA PRO A 57 22.65 11.41 -7.69
C PRO A 57 21.50 10.39 -7.77
N ARG A 58 21.46 9.59 -8.84
CA ARG A 58 20.59 8.41 -8.93
C ARG A 58 21.35 7.17 -8.41
N ALA A 59 20.66 6.27 -7.74
CA ALA A 59 21.24 5.05 -7.17
C ALA A 59 21.54 3.96 -8.21
N GLU A 60 20.91 4.04 -9.38
CA GLU A 60 21.14 3.17 -10.55
C GLU A 60 21.18 4.03 -11.82
N ASP A 61 21.84 3.55 -12.88
CA ASP A 61 21.89 4.25 -14.16
C ASP A 61 20.47 4.28 -14.79
N PRO A 62 19.89 5.47 -15.05
CA PRO A 62 18.57 5.60 -15.67
C PRO A 62 18.55 5.22 -17.17
N LYS A 63 19.68 4.75 -17.75
CA LYS A 63 19.77 4.14 -19.09
C LYS A 63 19.21 5.04 -20.19
N GLY A 64 19.73 6.27 -20.27
CA GLY A 64 19.32 7.26 -21.27
C GLY A 64 18.00 7.96 -20.96
N LYS A 65 17.67 8.16 -19.67
CA LYS A 65 16.50 8.92 -19.18
C LYS A 65 16.90 9.92 -18.08
N LYS A 66 16.02 10.86 -17.69
CA LYS A 66 16.18 11.75 -16.52
C LYS A 66 16.39 10.96 -15.21
N GLY A 67 15.77 9.78 -15.11
CA GLY A 67 15.39 9.21 -13.83
C GLY A 67 14.22 9.96 -13.19
N SER A 68 13.72 9.42 -12.10
CA SER A 68 12.60 9.87 -11.29
C SER A 68 13.04 10.10 -9.85
N ASP A 69 12.15 10.63 -9.01
CA ASP A 69 12.44 10.78 -7.57
C ASP A 69 12.70 9.44 -6.87
N ALA A 70 12.11 8.33 -7.35
CA ALA A 70 12.30 7.00 -6.78
C ALA A 70 13.67 6.38 -7.13
N ASP A 71 14.34 6.90 -8.16
CA ASP A 71 15.70 6.47 -8.53
C ASP A 71 16.77 7.14 -7.63
N ILE A 72 16.37 8.06 -6.74
CA ILE A 72 17.24 8.73 -5.78
C ILE A 72 16.96 8.15 -4.39
N LYS A 73 18.00 7.68 -3.70
CA LYS A 73 17.89 7.13 -2.32
C LYS A 73 18.26 8.18 -1.28
N GLU A 74 19.36 8.89 -1.54
CA GLU A 74 19.88 9.97 -0.70
C GLU A 74 20.24 11.18 -1.58
N ALA A 75 20.10 12.38 -1.01
CA ALA A 75 20.36 13.65 -1.67
C ALA A 75 21.24 14.54 -0.79
N ASN A 76 22.19 15.27 -1.40
CA ASN A 76 23.25 16.02 -0.72
C ASN A 76 23.26 17.51 -1.06
N VAL A 77 22.36 17.97 -1.93
CA VAL A 77 22.26 19.38 -2.34
C VAL A 77 20.80 19.81 -2.29
N LEU A 78 20.53 20.92 -1.57
CA LEU A 78 19.29 21.71 -1.63
C LEU A 78 19.43 22.78 -2.71
N PHE A 79 18.33 23.20 -3.34
CA PHE A 79 18.36 24.22 -4.38
C PHE A 79 17.16 25.17 -4.37
N ALA A 80 17.35 26.36 -4.92
CA ALA A 80 16.28 27.34 -5.19
C ALA A 80 16.43 27.88 -6.61
N ASP A 81 15.34 27.84 -7.38
CA ASP A 81 15.24 28.22 -8.79
C ASP A 81 14.44 29.54 -8.90
N PHE A 82 15.14 30.66 -8.90
CA PHE A 82 14.57 32.02 -8.89
C PHE A 82 14.24 32.50 -10.30
N ASP A 83 12.97 32.87 -10.54
CA ASP A 83 12.45 33.15 -11.89
C ASP A 83 11.65 34.48 -11.96
N PHE A 84 12.37 35.57 -12.21
CA PHE A 84 11.85 36.95 -12.19
C PHE A 84 11.08 37.35 -13.47
N LYS A 85 10.22 36.47 -14.00
CA LYS A 85 9.46 36.69 -15.24
C LYS A 85 8.11 37.36 -15.00
N GLU A 86 7.84 38.43 -15.74
CA GLU A 86 6.52 39.05 -15.85
C GLU A 86 5.96 38.97 -17.28
N ARG A 87 4.63 38.96 -17.42
CA ARG A 87 3.95 39.11 -18.71
C ARG A 87 3.52 40.56 -18.87
N LYS A 88 4.21 41.28 -19.75
CA LYS A 88 4.08 42.73 -19.94
C LYS A 88 4.48 43.06 -21.38
N ASP A 89 3.71 43.91 -22.04
CA ASP A 89 4.05 44.37 -23.39
C ASP A 89 5.32 45.24 -23.35
N CYS A 90 6.44 44.65 -23.77
CA CYS A 90 7.76 45.28 -23.85
C CYS A 90 8.36 45.08 -25.25
N LYS A 91 9.45 45.78 -25.59
CA LYS A 91 10.17 45.57 -26.85
C LYS A 91 11.32 44.58 -26.60
N PRO A 92 11.48 43.51 -27.40
CA PRO A 92 12.62 42.59 -27.25
C PRO A 92 13.97 43.32 -27.23
N GLY A 93 14.81 42.99 -26.26
CA GLY A 93 16.09 43.66 -26.00
C GLY A 93 16.50 43.57 -24.53
N ILE A 94 17.76 43.90 -24.25
CA ILE A 94 18.28 44.05 -22.88
C ILE A 94 18.23 45.55 -22.54
N TYR A 95 17.59 45.88 -21.42
CA TYR A 95 17.47 47.24 -20.89
C TYR A 95 18.58 47.55 -19.87
N LYS A 96 18.93 46.55 -19.05
CA LYS A 96 20.00 46.62 -18.05
C LYS A 96 20.65 45.24 -17.92
N GLU A 97 21.97 45.18 -17.88
CA GLU A 97 22.73 43.99 -17.47
C GLU A 97 23.99 44.44 -16.72
N ASP A 98 24.16 44.00 -15.48
CA ASP A 98 25.45 44.02 -14.79
C ASP A 98 25.99 42.58 -14.66
N PRO A 99 27.01 42.21 -15.44
CA PRO A 99 27.64 40.89 -15.36
C PRO A 99 28.29 40.54 -14.01
N ASN A 100 28.51 41.52 -13.13
CA ASN A 100 29.22 41.35 -11.85
C ASN A 100 28.25 41.04 -10.70
N THR A 101 27.22 41.86 -10.53
CA THR A 101 26.14 41.68 -9.53
C THR A 101 25.02 40.77 -10.02
N GLY A 102 25.02 40.42 -11.31
CA GLY A 102 23.97 39.63 -11.94
C GLY A 102 22.67 40.40 -12.22
N GLU A 103 22.57 41.69 -11.87
CA GLU A 103 21.35 42.47 -12.12
C GLU A 103 20.97 42.44 -13.62
N LEU A 104 19.68 42.21 -13.92
CA LEU A 104 19.22 42.03 -15.28
C LEU A 104 17.79 42.54 -15.49
N GLU A 105 17.64 43.49 -16.40
CA GLU A 105 16.35 43.91 -16.97
C GLU A 105 16.35 43.61 -18.47
N LEU A 106 15.48 42.70 -18.93
CA LEU A 106 15.36 42.39 -20.36
C LEU A 106 13.93 42.04 -20.77
N CYS A 107 13.71 42.00 -22.08
CA CYS A 107 12.49 41.52 -22.72
C CYS A 107 12.85 40.57 -23.88
N TYR A 108 12.09 39.50 -24.05
CA TYR A 108 12.28 38.55 -25.17
C TYR A 108 10.93 37.97 -25.63
N ASP A 109 10.89 37.50 -26.88
CA ASP A 109 9.71 36.81 -27.43
C ASP A 109 9.73 35.32 -27.08
N GLU A 110 8.63 34.84 -26.52
CA GLU A 110 8.37 33.41 -26.30
C GLU A 110 7.04 33.04 -26.96
N ASN A 111 7.10 32.32 -28.09
CA ASN A 111 5.94 31.88 -28.87
C ASN A 111 4.98 33.02 -29.29
N GLY A 112 5.53 34.17 -29.69
CA GLY A 112 4.75 35.33 -30.12
C GLY A 112 4.12 36.14 -28.98
N LYS A 113 4.66 35.99 -27.76
CA LYS A 113 4.33 36.84 -26.60
C LYS A 113 5.61 37.35 -25.97
N THR A 114 5.61 38.62 -25.59
CA THR A 114 6.73 39.27 -24.92
C THR A 114 6.76 38.88 -23.44
N VAL A 115 7.96 38.55 -22.96
CA VAL A 115 8.23 38.19 -21.56
C VAL A 115 9.28 39.15 -21.04
N TYR A 116 8.91 39.90 -20.01
CA TYR A 116 9.78 40.82 -19.30
C TYR A 116 10.48 40.07 -18.16
N VAL A 117 11.71 40.45 -17.86
CA VAL A 117 12.51 39.93 -16.74
C VAL A 117 13.09 41.11 -15.98
N HIS A 118 12.89 41.14 -14.66
CA HIS A 118 13.43 42.17 -13.77
C HIS A 118 14.07 41.50 -12.54
N ARG A 119 15.34 41.12 -12.68
CA ARG A 119 16.11 40.36 -11.70
C ARG A 119 17.05 41.30 -10.91
N PRO A 120 16.96 41.36 -9.57
CA PRO A 120 17.83 42.19 -8.73
C PRO A 120 19.28 41.65 -8.68
N PRO A 121 20.23 42.46 -8.16
CA PRO A 121 21.54 41.98 -7.73
C PRO A 121 21.44 40.74 -6.84
N TYR A 122 22.32 39.74 -7.01
CA TYR A 122 22.31 38.58 -6.09
C TYR A 122 22.77 38.98 -4.67
N GLU A 123 23.49 40.10 -4.52
CA GLU A 123 23.90 40.68 -3.25
C GLU A 123 22.72 41.25 -2.43
N GLU A 124 21.57 41.53 -3.04
CA GLU A 124 20.33 41.86 -2.32
C GLU A 124 19.71 40.58 -1.76
N LEU A 125 19.55 39.55 -2.61
CA LEU A 125 19.07 38.24 -2.20
C LEU A 125 19.94 37.59 -1.10
N LEU A 126 21.26 37.84 -1.10
CA LEU A 126 22.16 37.40 -0.02
C LEU A 126 21.88 38.09 1.33
N LYS A 127 21.39 39.33 1.35
CA LYS A 127 20.94 40.02 2.57
C LYS A 127 19.60 39.46 3.02
N ASP A 128 18.66 39.27 2.08
CA ASP A 128 17.37 38.64 2.34
C ASP A 128 17.50 37.25 2.99
N LEU A 129 18.51 36.45 2.60
CA LEU A 129 18.84 35.19 3.27
C LEU A 129 19.37 35.41 4.69
N GLU A 130 20.29 36.35 4.88
CA GLU A 130 20.93 36.64 6.17
C GLU A 130 19.91 37.19 7.19
N GLU A 131 18.98 38.05 6.77
CA GLU A 131 17.84 38.54 7.56
C GLU A 131 16.82 37.44 7.90
N ARG A 132 16.66 36.43 7.03
CA ARG A 132 15.82 35.23 7.28
C ARG A 132 16.53 34.12 8.05
N GLY A 133 17.78 34.35 8.48
CA GLY A 133 18.61 33.38 9.21
C GLY A 133 19.02 32.16 8.39
N ILE A 134 19.03 32.26 7.06
CA ILE A 134 19.38 31.17 6.13
C ILE A 134 20.87 31.28 5.77
N SER A 135 21.60 30.16 5.90
CA SER A 135 23.02 30.09 5.53
C SER A 135 23.25 30.53 4.07
N LYS A 136 24.40 31.12 3.78
CA LYS A 136 24.73 31.54 2.40
C LYS A 136 24.95 30.32 1.49
N PRO A 137 24.53 30.36 0.21
CA PRO A 137 24.66 29.24 -0.71
C PRO A 137 26.12 28.95 -1.05
N ASN A 138 26.43 27.70 -1.37
CA ASN A 138 27.74 27.32 -1.91
C ASN A 138 27.95 27.85 -3.32
N PHE A 139 26.89 27.96 -4.12
CA PHE A 139 26.93 28.52 -5.46
C PHE A 139 25.71 29.38 -5.76
N ILE A 140 25.93 30.49 -6.48
CA ILE A 140 24.87 31.20 -7.21
C ILE A 140 25.21 31.14 -8.69
N VAL A 141 24.26 30.68 -9.49
CA VAL A 141 24.38 30.50 -10.95
C VAL A 141 23.38 31.41 -11.65
N ASP A 142 23.86 32.33 -12.47
CA ASP A 142 23.03 33.02 -13.47
C ASP A 142 22.47 31.97 -14.43
N SER A 143 21.16 31.73 -14.43
CA SER A 143 20.51 30.75 -15.30
C SER A 143 20.27 31.25 -16.73
N GLY A 144 20.73 32.46 -17.04
CA GLY A 144 20.46 33.21 -18.27
C GLY A 144 19.34 34.25 -18.10
N ASN A 145 18.30 33.95 -17.31
CA ASN A 145 17.18 34.87 -17.00
C ASN A 145 16.87 34.97 -15.49
N GLY A 146 17.37 34.05 -14.66
CA GLY A 146 17.07 33.95 -13.23
C GLY A 146 18.31 33.50 -12.46
N TYR A 147 18.15 32.96 -11.26
CA TYR A 147 19.26 32.39 -10.49
C TYR A 147 18.97 30.97 -10.02
N HIS A 148 19.96 30.08 -10.07
CA HIS A 148 19.97 28.89 -9.22
C HIS A 148 20.86 29.15 -8.00
N PHE A 149 20.31 29.05 -6.80
CA PHE A 149 21.08 29.02 -5.55
C PHE A 149 21.21 27.56 -5.11
N LEU A 150 22.40 27.14 -4.68
CA LEU A 150 22.69 25.75 -4.32
C LEU A 150 23.39 25.67 -2.97
N TRP A 151 22.89 24.82 -2.08
CA TRP A 151 23.47 24.56 -0.75
C TRP A 151 23.86 23.09 -0.62
N LYS A 152 25.15 22.80 -0.42
CA LYS A 152 25.64 21.45 -0.18
C LYS A 152 25.48 21.10 1.29
N LEU A 153 24.91 19.95 1.58
CA LEU A 153 24.68 19.48 2.94
C LEU A 153 25.93 18.82 3.53
N GLU A 154 26.10 18.92 4.86
CA GLU A 154 27.21 18.29 5.60
C GLU A 154 27.32 16.79 5.31
N LYS A 155 26.18 16.11 5.21
CA LYS A 155 26.00 14.70 4.86
C LYS A 155 24.79 14.52 3.91
N PRO A 156 24.71 13.43 3.14
CA PRO A 156 23.48 13.07 2.44
C PRO A 156 22.32 12.82 3.41
N TYR A 157 21.10 13.09 2.95
CA TYR A 157 19.87 12.75 3.65
C TYR A 157 18.98 11.88 2.76
N GLY A 158 18.31 10.88 3.35
CA GLY A 158 17.32 10.07 2.64
C GLY A 158 16.20 10.93 2.07
N VAL A 159 15.73 10.62 0.85
CA VAL A 159 14.89 11.52 0.04
C VAL A 159 13.67 12.09 0.76
N GLN A 160 13.00 11.33 1.62
CA GLN A 160 11.86 11.86 2.38
C GLN A 160 12.27 13.02 3.31
N LYS A 161 13.39 12.87 4.04
CA LYS A 161 13.88 13.93 4.94
C LYS A 161 14.44 15.11 4.15
N TRP A 162 15.12 14.86 3.03
CA TRP A 162 15.55 15.91 2.11
C TRP A 162 14.34 16.73 1.58
N LYS A 163 13.23 16.07 1.22
CA LYS A 163 12.00 16.75 0.75
C LYS A 163 11.36 17.65 1.80
N GLU A 164 11.41 17.28 3.09
CA GLU A 164 10.96 18.15 4.18
C GLU A 164 11.79 19.44 4.24
N ILE A 165 13.11 19.30 4.17
CA ILE A 165 14.07 20.43 4.28
C ILE A 165 13.95 21.35 3.06
N GLU A 166 13.90 20.80 1.84
CA GLU A 166 13.70 21.58 0.60
C GLU A 166 12.32 22.27 0.60
N ALA A 167 11.29 21.60 1.12
CA ALA A 167 9.97 22.19 1.22
C ALA A 167 9.92 23.37 2.19
N GLU A 168 10.63 23.31 3.32
CA GLU A 168 10.79 24.42 4.27
C GLU A 168 11.62 25.56 3.66
N LEU A 169 12.75 25.26 3.03
CA LEU A 169 13.62 26.25 2.37
C LEU A 169 12.85 27.06 1.32
N ILE A 170 12.17 26.39 0.39
CA ILE A 170 11.39 27.06 -0.66
C ILE A 170 10.20 27.85 -0.08
N ASP A 171 9.59 27.40 1.02
CA ASP A 171 8.49 28.17 1.65
C ASP A 171 8.98 29.46 2.32
N ARG A 172 10.21 29.49 2.84
CA ARG A 172 10.88 30.68 3.37
C ARG A 172 11.37 31.66 2.28
N LEU A 173 11.30 31.30 1.00
CA LEU A 173 11.83 32.07 -0.14
C LEU A 173 10.77 32.43 -1.21
N LYS A 174 9.52 31.99 -1.05
CA LYS A 174 8.42 32.19 -2.01
C LYS A 174 8.08 33.64 -2.32
N ASP A 175 8.37 34.55 -1.38
CA ASP A 175 8.22 36.00 -1.48
C ASP A 175 9.33 36.66 -2.31
N LEU A 176 10.46 35.97 -2.52
CA LEU A 176 11.64 36.45 -3.24
C LEU A 176 11.71 36.00 -4.71
N GLY A 177 10.64 35.40 -5.23
CA GLY A 177 10.54 34.99 -6.64
C GLY A 177 11.13 33.62 -6.99
N VAL A 178 11.24 32.70 -6.01
CA VAL A 178 11.56 31.29 -6.29
C VAL A 178 10.35 30.53 -6.87
N ASP A 179 10.57 29.58 -7.78
CA ASP A 179 9.53 28.64 -8.20
C ASP A 179 9.08 27.75 -7.02
N PRO A 180 7.81 27.85 -6.56
CA PRO A 180 7.32 27.00 -5.47
C PRO A 180 7.22 25.52 -5.85
N GLN A 181 7.34 25.17 -7.13
CA GLN A 181 7.40 23.77 -7.63
C GLN A 181 8.83 23.21 -7.67
N ALA A 182 9.86 23.96 -7.25
CA ALA A 182 11.24 23.50 -7.14
C ALA A 182 11.47 22.58 -5.91
N LYS A 183 10.70 21.48 -5.81
CA LYS A 183 10.71 20.53 -4.67
C LYS A 183 10.91 19.05 -5.08
N ASP A 184 11.24 18.76 -6.34
CA ASP A 184 11.56 17.40 -6.83
C ASP A 184 13.07 17.08 -6.71
N PRO A 185 13.53 16.10 -5.91
CA PRO A 185 14.96 15.74 -5.81
C PRO A 185 15.55 15.33 -7.16
N SER A 186 14.72 14.83 -8.09
CA SER A 186 15.16 14.51 -9.44
C SER A 186 15.36 15.73 -10.36
N ARG A 187 15.13 16.98 -9.88
CA ARG A 187 15.22 18.23 -10.65
C ARG A 187 16.49 18.32 -11.49
N VAL A 188 16.32 18.97 -12.63
CA VAL A 188 17.42 19.33 -13.54
C VAL A 188 17.44 20.84 -13.69
N LEU A 189 18.61 21.44 -13.57
CA LEU A 189 18.83 22.89 -13.66
C LEU A 189 19.72 23.19 -14.88
N ARG A 190 19.72 24.42 -15.39
CA ARG A 190 20.53 24.76 -16.58
C ARG A 190 22.02 24.74 -16.23
N LEU A 191 22.82 24.08 -17.06
CA LEU A 191 24.24 23.81 -16.78
C LEU A 191 25.12 25.07 -16.99
N PRO A 192 26.03 25.43 -16.06
CA PRO A 192 27.00 26.51 -16.29
C PRO A 192 27.88 26.26 -17.52
N GLY A 193 28.06 27.30 -18.33
CA GLY A 193 28.69 27.28 -19.65
C GLY A 193 27.74 26.92 -20.81
N SER A 194 26.43 26.80 -20.56
CA SER A 194 25.41 26.63 -21.61
C SER A 194 24.69 27.94 -21.93
N ILE A 195 24.16 28.06 -23.15
CA ILE A 195 23.42 29.25 -23.59
C ILE A 195 21.93 29.06 -23.30
N ASN A 196 21.29 30.07 -22.70
CA ASN A 196 19.84 30.16 -22.65
C ASN A 196 19.32 30.66 -24.00
N HIS A 197 18.96 29.73 -24.90
CA HIS A 197 18.50 30.04 -26.27
C HIS A 197 17.24 30.91 -26.36
N ARG A 198 16.58 31.25 -25.24
CA ARG A 198 15.47 32.21 -25.17
C ARG A 198 15.93 33.68 -25.11
N SER A 199 17.15 33.94 -24.62
CA SER A 199 17.71 35.30 -24.45
C SER A 199 19.14 35.45 -24.96
N GLY A 200 19.78 34.37 -25.43
CA GLY A 200 21.17 34.35 -25.89
C GLY A 200 22.22 34.43 -24.77
N ARG A 201 21.82 34.64 -23.51
CA ARG A 201 22.75 34.80 -22.38
C ARG A 201 23.36 33.47 -21.95
N GLU A 202 24.67 33.49 -21.67
CA GLU A 202 25.40 32.34 -21.13
C GLU A 202 25.16 32.16 -19.63
N CYS A 203 24.78 30.93 -19.25
CA CYS A 203 24.62 30.49 -17.87
C CYS A 203 25.99 30.41 -17.19
N ARG A 204 26.19 31.10 -16.06
CA ARG A 204 27.53 31.22 -15.42
C ARG A 204 27.44 31.20 -13.90
N VAL A 205 28.48 30.68 -13.24
CA VAL A 205 28.62 30.78 -11.78
C VAL A 205 29.05 32.21 -11.43
N LEU A 206 28.28 32.90 -10.60
CA LEU A 206 28.56 34.26 -10.10
C LEU A 206 29.25 34.21 -8.73
N TYR A 207 28.68 33.45 -7.80
CA TYR A 207 29.13 33.34 -6.41
C TYR A 207 29.58 31.91 -6.09
N ILE A 208 30.63 31.78 -5.29
CA ILE A 208 31.16 30.52 -4.75
C ILE A 208 31.49 30.74 -3.28
N SER A 209 31.07 29.84 -2.38
CA SER A 209 31.47 29.85 -0.97
C SER A 209 31.93 28.47 -0.47
N SER A 210 32.95 28.48 0.39
CA SER A 210 33.46 27.30 1.08
C SER A 210 32.67 27.03 2.37
N GLY A 211 32.38 25.75 2.61
CA GLY A 211 31.57 25.27 3.73
C GLY A 211 30.60 24.18 3.27
N ARG A 212 29.84 23.62 4.21
CA ARG A 212 28.66 22.80 3.94
C ARG A 212 27.58 23.21 4.94
N VAL A 213 26.31 23.23 4.51
CA VAL A 213 25.19 23.46 5.41
C VAL A 213 25.01 22.24 6.30
N ARG A 214 25.34 22.41 7.59
CA ARG A 214 24.85 21.55 8.65
C ARG A 214 23.35 21.79 8.77
N VAL A 215 22.54 20.79 8.44
CA VAL A 215 21.09 20.87 8.67
C VAL A 215 20.83 20.61 10.16
N THR A 216 20.94 21.67 10.95
CA THR A 216 20.31 21.75 12.26
C THR A 216 18.81 21.58 12.06
N GLU A 217 18.15 20.70 12.83
CA GLU A 217 16.69 20.60 12.76
C GLU A 217 16.07 21.93 13.20
N SER A 218 15.13 22.48 12.42
CA SER A 218 14.59 23.84 12.60
C SER A 218 13.98 24.08 14.00
N LYS A 219 13.63 23.01 14.72
CA LYS A 219 13.24 23.00 16.14
C LYS A 219 14.33 23.48 17.14
N TYR A 220 15.58 23.65 16.71
CA TYR A 220 16.72 24.07 17.56
C TYR A 220 17.32 25.44 17.18
N GLU A 221 16.98 26.01 16.03
CA GLU A 221 17.57 27.27 15.54
C GLU A 221 17.30 28.44 16.51
N ASP A 222 16.05 28.57 16.99
CA ASP A 222 15.64 29.54 18.02
C ASP A 222 16.50 29.47 19.31
N ILE A 223 16.98 28.27 19.67
CA ILE A 223 17.77 28.03 20.88
C ILE A 223 19.22 28.46 20.66
N ILE A 224 19.78 28.16 19.49
CA ILE A 224 21.16 28.53 19.11
C ILE A 224 21.28 30.05 19.00
N GLN A 225 20.38 30.71 18.25
CA GLN A 225 20.41 32.15 18.05
C GLN A 225 20.30 32.94 19.37
N ASP A 226 19.53 32.45 20.34
CA ASP A 226 19.31 33.14 21.60
C ASP A 226 20.51 33.06 22.56
N VAL A 227 21.25 31.94 22.58
CA VAL A 227 22.41 31.78 23.47
C VAL A 227 23.74 32.18 22.83
N LEU A 228 23.82 32.24 21.50
CA LEU A 228 25.03 32.62 20.74
C LEU A 228 25.65 33.98 21.16
N PRO A 229 24.88 35.05 21.46
CA PRO A 229 25.43 36.31 21.95
C PRO A 229 26.16 36.16 23.30
N CYS A 230 25.63 35.32 24.20
CA CYS A 230 26.24 35.02 25.49
C CYS A 230 27.48 34.11 25.32
N PHE A 231 27.37 33.06 24.51
CA PHE A 231 28.50 32.17 24.19
C PHE A 231 29.71 32.90 23.60
N LYS A 232 29.46 33.88 22.71
CA LYS A 232 30.51 34.73 22.14
C LYS A 232 31.27 35.49 23.23
N LYS A 233 30.56 36.13 24.18
CA LYS A 233 31.13 36.87 25.31
C LYS A 233 31.74 36.00 26.41
N ALA A 234 31.42 34.72 26.47
CA ALA A 234 31.85 33.84 27.57
C ALA A 234 33.36 33.52 27.59
N GLU A 235 34.15 34.01 26.63
CA GLU A 235 35.63 33.94 26.55
C GLU A 235 36.32 32.75 27.23
N ASP A 236 36.79 32.91 28.47
CA ASP A 236 37.44 31.88 29.30
C ASP A 236 36.43 30.99 30.04
N ARG A 237 35.31 31.55 30.47
CA ARG A 237 34.14 30.88 31.07
C ARG A 237 33.31 30.04 30.07
N ARG A 238 33.76 29.84 28.82
CA ARG A 238 33.05 28.99 27.83
C ARG A 238 32.82 27.56 28.30
N PHE A 239 33.72 27.00 29.11
CA PHE A 239 33.53 25.67 29.71
C PHE A 239 32.35 25.63 30.70
N GLU A 240 32.24 26.66 31.55
CA GLU A 240 31.12 26.85 32.50
C GLU A 240 29.79 27.03 31.74
N PHE A 241 29.80 27.87 30.70
CA PHE A 241 28.65 28.04 29.79
C PHE A 241 28.21 26.72 29.16
N VAL A 242 29.13 25.97 28.54
CA VAL A 242 28.80 24.70 27.87
C VAL A 242 28.29 23.68 28.88
N GLY A 243 28.78 23.70 30.12
CA GLY A 243 28.22 22.93 31.24
C GLY A 243 26.75 23.29 31.51
N HIS A 244 26.45 24.56 31.82
CA HIS A 244 25.08 25.02 32.10
C HIS A 244 24.13 24.78 30.92
N PHE A 245 24.58 25.07 29.69
CA PHE A 245 23.79 24.95 28.48
C PHE A 245 23.52 23.48 28.12
N SER A 246 24.51 22.59 28.23
CA SER A 246 24.29 21.14 28.08
C SER A 246 23.34 20.62 29.17
N GLY A 247 23.48 21.10 30.41
CA GLY A 247 22.56 20.82 31.51
C GLY A 247 21.15 21.34 31.29
N TYR A 248 20.96 22.40 30.49
CA TYR A 248 19.66 22.89 30.01
C TYR A 248 19.11 22.02 28.87
N LEU A 249 19.92 21.69 27.85
CA LEU A 249 19.52 20.84 26.73
C LEU A 249 19.11 19.43 27.19
N ALA A 250 19.86 18.83 28.10
CA ALA A 250 19.50 17.55 28.72
C ALA A 250 18.16 17.64 29.48
N ARG A 251 17.94 18.71 30.25
CA ARG A 251 16.65 19.00 30.92
C ARG A 251 15.49 19.29 29.95
N ARG A 252 15.79 19.65 28.69
CA ARG A 252 14.83 19.79 27.59
C ARG A 252 14.56 18.47 26.84
N GLY A 253 15.25 17.38 27.17
CA GLY A 253 15.10 16.09 26.49
C GLY A 253 15.75 16.04 25.10
N VAL A 254 16.74 16.89 24.84
CA VAL A 254 17.56 16.83 23.62
C VAL A 254 18.44 15.56 23.68
N PRO A 255 18.57 14.78 22.59
CA PRO A 255 19.51 13.65 22.54
C PRO A 255 20.96 14.12 22.72
N GLN A 256 21.83 13.28 23.30
CA GLN A 256 23.25 13.65 23.53
C GLN A 256 23.94 14.07 22.22
N GLU A 257 23.82 13.27 21.15
CA GLU A 257 24.40 13.60 19.85
C GLU A 257 23.88 14.93 19.29
N ASP A 258 22.65 15.33 19.60
CA ASP A 258 22.07 16.57 19.12
C ASP A 258 22.53 17.77 19.96
N ALA A 259 22.71 17.58 21.28
CA ALA A 259 23.35 18.58 22.13
C ALA A 259 24.83 18.78 21.75
N GLU A 260 25.54 17.71 21.39
CA GLU A 260 26.90 17.77 20.83
C GLU A 260 26.93 18.61 19.54
N LYS A 261 26.03 18.35 18.58
CA LYS A 261 25.89 19.14 17.33
C LYS A 261 25.53 20.61 17.59
N ILE A 262 24.63 20.89 18.54
CA ILE A 262 24.21 22.24 18.92
C ILE A 262 25.37 23.01 19.57
N VAL A 263 26.21 22.36 20.39
CA VAL A 263 27.41 22.98 20.96
C VAL A 263 28.47 23.23 19.89
N GLU A 264 28.74 22.27 19.00
CA GLU A 264 29.63 22.48 17.84
C GLU A 264 29.19 23.67 16.97
N GLU A 265 27.89 23.78 16.68
CA GLU A 265 27.30 24.88 15.90
C GLU A 265 27.51 26.25 16.58
N LEU A 266 27.51 26.32 17.92
CA LEU A 266 27.85 27.55 18.65
C LEU A 266 29.33 27.93 18.49
N TYR A 267 30.25 26.96 18.53
CA TYR A 267 31.68 27.21 18.27
C TYR A 267 31.92 27.73 16.85
N ASP A 268 31.29 27.12 15.84
CA ASP A 268 31.41 27.53 14.43
C ASP A 268 30.82 28.93 14.19
N ARG A 269 29.58 29.18 14.65
CA ARG A 269 28.94 30.53 14.56
C ARG A 269 29.61 31.60 15.42
N ALA A 270 30.52 31.22 16.32
CA ALA A 270 31.39 32.13 17.06
C ALA A 270 32.75 32.37 16.37
N GLY A 271 33.08 31.63 15.31
CA GLY A 271 34.38 31.72 14.64
C GLY A 271 35.55 31.15 15.45
N ILE A 272 35.27 30.19 16.35
CA ILE A 272 36.27 29.62 17.26
C ILE A 272 36.83 28.31 16.69
N PRO A 273 38.16 28.13 16.58
CA PRO A 273 38.76 26.95 15.95
C PRO A 273 38.38 25.59 16.60
N PRO A 274 38.19 24.52 15.80
CA PRO A 274 37.77 23.19 16.29
C PRO A 274 38.73 22.49 17.27
N GLU A 275 40.00 22.91 17.37
CA GLU A 275 40.92 22.42 18.39
C GLU A 275 40.38 22.64 19.81
N HIS A 276 39.74 23.77 20.10
CA HIS A 276 39.16 24.05 21.42
C HIS A 276 37.95 23.17 21.76
N VAL A 277 37.28 22.58 20.76
CA VAL A 277 36.21 21.59 20.99
C VAL A 277 36.78 20.30 21.61
N LYS A 278 38.07 20.00 21.43
CA LYS A 278 38.73 18.81 21.98
C LYS A 278 39.24 18.98 23.41
N ASP A 279 39.51 20.22 23.83
CA ASP A 279 39.79 20.54 25.24
C ASP A 279 38.50 20.47 26.07
N VAL A 280 37.34 20.79 25.47
CA VAL A 280 36.01 20.46 26.01
C VAL A 280 35.72 18.96 25.78
N LYS A 281 36.57 18.10 26.35
CA LYS A 281 36.28 16.68 26.50
C LYS A 281 35.06 16.52 27.39
N TYR A 282 33.90 16.30 26.75
CA TYR A 282 32.67 15.82 27.37
C TYR A 282 33.00 14.75 28.42
N THR A 283 32.93 15.10 29.71
CA THR A 283 32.91 14.07 30.73
C THR A 283 31.52 13.45 30.67
N TYR A 284 31.49 12.19 30.19
CA TYR A 284 30.28 11.39 30.04
C TYR A 284 29.40 11.36 31.30
N LYS A 285 29.97 11.68 32.48
CA LYS A 285 29.26 11.82 33.75
C LYS A 285 28.31 13.02 33.79
N ASP A 286 28.65 14.16 33.20
CA ASP A 286 27.90 15.40 33.46
C ASP A 286 26.59 15.45 32.67
N TYR A 287 26.60 14.98 31.42
CA TYR A 287 25.38 14.79 30.63
C TYR A 287 24.50 13.66 31.19
N SER A 288 25.10 12.49 31.48
CA SER A 288 24.34 11.30 31.92
C SER A 288 23.81 11.36 33.35
N LYS A 289 24.40 12.18 34.24
CA LYS A 289 23.92 12.36 35.61
C LYS A 289 23.06 13.61 35.81
N GLY A 290 22.95 14.48 34.80
CA GLY A 290 22.40 15.83 34.98
C GLY A 290 23.21 16.59 36.03
N GLY A 291 24.51 16.76 35.76
CA GLY A 291 25.53 17.12 36.75
C GLY A 291 25.19 18.33 37.65
N HIS A 292 25.83 18.40 38.80
CA HIS A 292 25.62 19.45 39.82
C HIS A 292 25.76 20.89 39.27
N VAL A 293 26.40 21.04 38.11
CA VAL A 293 26.40 22.24 37.28
C VAL A 293 25.06 22.34 36.51
N THR A 294 24.01 22.68 37.27
CA THR A 294 23.11 23.83 37.03
C THR A 294 22.49 24.07 35.62
N GLY A 295 21.31 24.69 35.57
CA GLY A 295 20.43 24.68 34.39
C GLY A 295 20.17 26.07 33.78
N LEU A 296 18.93 26.30 33.34
CA LEU A 296 18.51 27.61 32.82
C LEU A 296 18.74 28.77 33.81
N PRO A 297 18.48 28.67 35.13
CA PRO A 297 18.68 29.79 36.05
C PRO A 297 20.13 30.26 36.13
N GLU A 298 21.09 29.34 36.01
CA GLU A 298 22.50 29.64 36.15
C GLU A 298 23.19 29.89 34.80
N LEU A 299 22.69 29.29 33.71
CA LEU A 299 22.95 29.78 32.35
C LEU A 299 22.52 31.26 32.22
N GLN A 300 21.31 31.59 32.72
CA GLN A 300 20.82 32.96 32.78
C GLN A 300 21.75 33.84 33.64
N LYS A 301 22.09 33.43 34.87
CA LYS A 301 22.98 34.18 35.75
C LYS A 301 24.35 34.44 35.13
N LEU A 302 24.97 33.43 34.50
CA LEU A 302 26.22 33.56 33.76
C LEU A 302 26.08 34.56 32.61
N CYS A 303 24.99 34.49 31.85
CA CYS A 303 24.73 35.40 30.74
C CYS A 303 24.39 36.83 31.18
N GLU A 304 23.80 37.01 32.35
CA GLU A 304 23.62 38.32 33.01
C GLU A 304 24.97 38.89 33.51
N GLU A 305 25.82 38.07 34.12
CA GLU A 305 27.20 38.44 34.51
C GLU A 305 28.07 38.85 33.32
N LEU A 306 27.90 38.20 32.17
CA LEU A 306 28.56 38.51 30.90
C LEU A 306 27.89 39.68 30.13
N GLY A 307 26.80 40.25 30.67
CA GLY A 307 26.06 41.36 30.04
C GLY A 307 25.45 41.01 28.69
N ALA A 308 24.98 39.77 28.50
CA ALA A 308 24.32 39.27 27.29
C ALA A 308 23.04 38.51 27.67
N HIS A 309 21.95 39.26 27.94
CA HIS A 309 20.67 38.68 28.30
C HIS A 309 20.14 37.72 27.21
N ILE A 310 19.86 36.48 27.62
CA ILE A 310 19.19 35.46 26.81
C ILE A 310 17.67 35.63 26.93
N ASN A 311 16.93 35.43 25.85
CA ASN A 311 15.48 35.52 25.81
C ASN A 311 14.83 34.30 26.46
N LEU A 312 14.54 34.45 27.75
CA LEU A 312 13.78 33.48 28.56
C LEU A 312 12.37 33.16 28.02
N LYS A 313 11.87 33.81 26.95
CA LYS A 313 10.66 33.38 26.23
C LYS A 313 10.97 32.44 25.05
N LEU A 314 12.16 32.44 24.48
CA LEU A 314 12.63 31.40 23.56
C LEU A 314 13.10 30.18 24.36
N LEU A 315 14.02 30.39 25.31
CA LEU A 315 14.53 29.33 26.20
C LEU A 315 13.54 28.90 27.30
N GLY A 316 12.38 29.56 27.43
CA GLY A 316 11.43 29.32 28.52
C GLY A 316 9.95 29.38 28.16
N LYS A 317 9.58 29.35 26.87
CA LYS A 317 8.19 29.02 26.47
C LYS A 317 7.82 27.59 26.91
N LYS A 318 7.27 27.47 28.12
CA LYS A 318 6.06 26.64 28.29
C LYS A 318 4.94 27.32 27.50
N LYS A 319 4.18 26.55 26.71
CA LYS A 319 2.78 26.95 26.45
C LYS A 319 2.10 26.90 27.82
N LYS A 320 1.43 27.99 28.22
CA LYS A 320 0.56 27.97 29.41
C LYS A 320 -0.72 27.26 29.04
N ASP A 321 -1.04 26.21 29.77
CA ASP A 321 -2.41 26.03 30.25
C ASP A 321 -2.58 26.90 31.52
N PRO A 322 -3.80 27.37 31.84
CA PRO A 322 -4.01 28.35 32.91
C PRO A 322 -4.06 27.71 34.30
N GLU A 323 -3.30 28.30 35.23
CA GLU A 323 -3.48 28.24 36.69
C GLU A 323 -3.31 26.86 37.38
N GLY A 324 -2.91 26.79 38.66
CA GLY A 324 -2.50 27.89 39.53
C GLY A 324 -2.52 27.58 41.03
N ALA A 325 -2.34 26.32 41.44
CA ALA A 325 -2.36 25.91 42.85
C ALA A 325 -1.37 24.75 43.11
N ASP A 326 -1.13 24.46 44.39
CA ASP A 326 -0.17 23.46 44.89
C ASP A 326 -0.34 22.05 44.30
N THR A 327 0.73 21.24 44.29
CA THR A 327 0.70 19.94 44.98
C THR A 327 2.03 19.18 45.07
N GLU A 328 2.03 18.26 46.04
CA GLU A 328 3.09 17.34 46.46
C GLU A 328 3.30 16.17 45.46
N PRO A 329 4.38 15.37 45.61
CA PRO A 329 4.59 14.16 44.81
C PRO A 329 3.42 13.18 44.99
N GLY A 330 2.70 12.90 43.88
CA GLY A 330 1.60 11.92 43.86
C GLY A 330 0.31 12.41 43.19
N LYS A 331 0.12 13.72 42.96
CA LYS A 331 -1.07 14.19 42.23
C LYS A 331 -0.99 13.96 40.73
N GLU A 332 -2.03 13.35 40.20
CA GLU A 332 -2.32 13.30 38.78
C GLU A 332 -2.59 14.69 38.20
N GLN A 333 -2.25 14.89 36.92
CA GLN A 333 -2.75 16.00 36.10
C GLN A 333 -3.13 15.45 34.72
N LEU A 334 -4.36 15.73 34.27
CA LEU A 334 -4.80 15.38 32.92
C LEU A 334 -4.03 16.21 31.88
N ILE A 335 -3.50 15.54 30.85
CA ILE A 335 -2.98 16.16 29.63
C ILE A 335 -3.74 15.60 28.41
N THR A 336 -3.94 16.45 27.41
CA THR A 336 -5.03 16.36 26.41
C THR A 336 -4.62 15.73 25.05
N SER A 337 -3.65 14.80 25.01
CA SER A 337 -3.26 14.09 23.76
C SER A 337 -2.49 12.77 24.02
N PHE A 338 -2.73 11.76 23.16
CA PHE A 338 -2.64 10.32 23.52
C PHE A 338 -1.99 9.38 22.46
N ASP A 339 -2.61 8.21 22.22
CA ASP A 339 -2.16 6.97 21.54
C ASP A 339 -0.81 6.41 22.02
N THR A 340 -0.51 5.12 21.82
CA THR A 340 -1.35 4.06 21.22
C THR A 340 -2.35 3.50 22.22
N LEU A 341 -3.60 3.25 21.81
CA LEU A 341 -4.66 2.86 22.72
C LEU A 341 -5.59 1.78 22.15
N ARG A 342 -5.57 0.58 22.76
CA ARG A 342 -6.75 -0.29 22.80
C ARG A 342 -7.89 0.50 23.45
N ILE A 343 -8.83 0.98 22.63
CA ILE A 343 -10.11 1.45 23.15
C ILE A 343 -10.79 0.26 23.81
N TYR A 344 -10.98 0.26 25.13
CA TYR A 344 -11.97 -0.61 25.78
C TYR A 344 -13.37 -0.11 25.44
N HIS A 345 -13.81 -0.47 24.23
CA HIS A 345 -15.22 -0.59 23.85
C HIS A 345 -15.50 -2.09 23.70
N ASP A 346 -16.36 -2.62 24.57
CA ASP A 346 -16.64 -4.06 24.64
C ASP A 346 -18.07 -4.30 25.14
N PHE A 347 -18.59 -5.50 24.86
CA PHE A 347 -19.91 -5.94 25.28
C PHE A 347 -19.84 -7.32 25.93
N GLN A 348 -19.81 -7.34 27.26
CA GLN A 348 -19.71 -8.57 28.05
C GLN A 348 -20.86 -8.68 29.05
N HIS A 349 -21.36 -9.89 29.27
CA HIS A 349 -22.42 -10.19 30.25
C HIS A 349 -23.70 -9.33 30.10
N GLY A 350 -23.99 -8.85 28.89
CA GLY A 350 -25.14 -7.99 28.59
C GLY A 350 -24.91 -6.49 28.83
N LYS A 351 -23.75 -6.10 29.36
CA LYS A 351 -23.35 -4.72 29.64
C LYS A 351 -22.41 -4.21 28.55
N ALA A 352 -22.54 -2.92 28.22
CA ALA A 352 -21.62 -2.21 27.34
C ALA A 352 -20.68 -1.33 28.16
N TYR A 353 -19.41 -1.30 27.78
CA TYR A 353 -18.36 -0.52 28.46
C TYR A 353 -17.69 0.42 27.47
N VAL A 354 -17.45 1.67 27.87
CA VAL A 354 -16.62 2.64 27.13
C VAL A 354 -15.69 3.34 28.12
N SER A 355 -14.39 3.32 27.84
CA SER A 355 -13.43 4.11 28.63
C SER A 355 -13.06 5.42 27.95
N THR A 356 -13.11 6.53 28.69
CA THR A 356 -12.29 7.72 28.40
C THR A 356 -10.88 7.51 28.97
N TYR A 357 -9.92 8.30 28.50
CA TYR A 357 -8.52 8.19 28.88
C TYR A 357 -7.97 9.52 29.39
N LYS A 358 -6.91 9.47 30.21
CA LYS A 358 -6.08 10.61 30.62
C LYS A 358 -4.60 10.34 30.34
N ALA A 359 -3.92 11.28 29.67
CA ALA A 359 -2.46 11.22 29.54
C ALA A 359 -1.85 11.76 30.84
N ILE A 360 -1.08 10.94 31.53
CA ILE A 360 -0.42 11.26 32.80
C ILE A 360 1.11 11.08 32.66
N ARG A 361 1.84 11.11 33.78
CA ARG A 361 3.26 10.76 33.84
C ARG A 361 3.49 9.72 34.93
N GLU A 362 4.29 8.71 34.63
CA GLU A 362 4.55 7.58 35.53
C GLU A 362 5.99 7.10 35.42
N MET A 363 6.53 6.57 36.53
CA MET A 363 7.90 6.05 36.61
C MET A 363 7.95 4.61 36.07
N VAL A 364 8.36 4.44 34.81
CA VAL A 364 8.37 3.13 34.15
C VAL A 364 9.76 2.50 34.27
N LYS A 365 9.82 1.23 34.69
CA LYS A 365 11.06 0.43 34.71
C LYS A 365 11.48 0.03 33.31
N ARG A 366 12.61 0.56 32.82
CA ARG A 366 13.25 0.14 31.58
C ARG A 366 14.53 -0.65 31.86
N LYS A 367 14.67 -1.83 31.23
CA LYS A 367 15.97 -2.50 31.11
C LYS A 367 16.87 -1.72 30.16
N VAL A 368 18.01 -1.25 30.66
CA VAL A 368 19.13 -0.72 29.89
C VAL A 368 20.33 -1.66 30.11
N GLY A 369 20.63 -2.46 29.10
CA GLY A 369 21.58 -3.56 29.22
C GLY A 369 21.07 -4.66 30.16
N LYS A 370 21.80 -4.94 31.25
CA LYS A 370 21.42 -5.94 32.27
C LYS A 370 20.67 -5.35 33.48
N THR A 371 20.52 -4.03 33.55
CA THR A 371 20.01 -3.29 34.71
C THR A 371 18.69 -2.62 34.41
N GLU A 372 17.80 -2.56 35.40
CA GLU A 372 16.56 -1.77 35.33
C GLU A 372 16.75 -0.41 35.97
N ILE A 373 16.19 0.62 35.32
CA ILE A 373 16.11 2.00 35.83
C ILE A 373 14.68 2.50 35.67
N GLU A 374 14.21 3.29 36.63
CA GLU A 374 12.89 3.93 36.57
C GLU A 374 13.00 5.30 35.87
N VAL A 375 12.15 5.55 34.88
CA VAL A 375 12.18 6.76 34.05
C VAL A 375 10.78 7.36 33.95
N PRO A 376 10.58 8.67 34.18
CA PRO A 376 9.27 9.30 34.07
C PRO A 376 8.85 9.42 32.60
N GLU A 377 8.02 8.48 32.13
CA GLU A 377 7.45 8.51 30.78
C GLU A 377 6.05 9.16 30.81
N LYS A 378 5.61 9.73 29.68
CA LYS A 378 4.18 10.01 29.49
C LYS A 378 3.48 8.68 29.21
N VAL A 379 2.56 8.29 30.07
CA VAL A 379 1.76 7.07 29.96
C VAL A 379 0.30 7.48 29.84
N VAL A 380 -0.47 6.77 29.03
CA VAL A 380 -1.93 6.92 29.07
C VAL A 380 -2.52 5.93 30.05
N LYS A 381 -3.39 6.42 30.93
CA LYS A 381 -4.30 5.57 31.71
C LYS A 381 -5.74 5.82 31.33
N ILE A 382 -6.62 4.94 31.74
CA ILE A 382 -8.07 5.19 31.73
C ILE A 382 -8.35 6.39 32.66
N ASP A 383 -9.22 7.30 32.24
CA ASP A 383 -9.75 8.37 33.10
C ASP A 383 -10.96 7.83 33.87
N LYS A 384 -11.95 7.33 33.13
CA LYS A 384 -13.19 6.73 33.63
C LYS A 384 -13.61 5.62 32.69
N THR A 385 -14.11 4.51 33.26
CA THR A 385 -14.88 3.52 32.49
C THR A 385 -16.36 3.74 32.78
N PHE A 386 -17.11 4.04 31.73
CA PHE A 386 -18.56 4.14 31.75
C PHE A 386 -19.15 2.79 31.39
N VAL A 387 -20.16 2.35 32.14
CA VAL A 387 -20.92 1.13 31.88
C VAL A 387 -22.40 1.47 31.72
N ASN A 388 -23.11 0.75 30.86
CA ASN A 388 -24.57 0.77 30.82
C ASN A 388 -25.14 -0.36 31.70
N GLU A 389 -25.76 0.01 32.82
CA GLU A 389 -26.44 -0.91 33.73
C GLU A 389 -27.93 -0.57 33.79
N GLY A 390 -28.77 -1.48 33.28
CA GLY A 390 -30.22 -1.34 33.33
C GLY A 390 -30.80 -0.14 32.57
N GLY A 391 -30.08 0.39 31.56
CA GLY A 391 -30.48 1.59 30.83
C GLY A 391 -30.05 2.90 31.50
N LYS A 392 -29.16 2.85 32.49
CA LYS A 392 -28.47 4.02 33.05
C LYS A 392 -26.97 3.92 32.81
N ILE A 393 -26.34 5.06 32.56
CA ILE A 393 -24.89 5.16 32.52
C ILE A 393 -24.38 5.29 33.96
N LYS A 394 -23.45 4.42 34.35
CA LYS A 394 -22.70 4.48 35.62
C LYS A 394 -21.22 4.64 35.28
N VAL A 395 -20.51 5.49 36.02
CA VAL A 395 -19.04 5.47 36.06
C VAL A 395 -18.61 4.41 37.07
N LEU A 396 -17.74 3.48 36.67
CA LEU A 396 -17.18 2.47 37.57
C LEU A 396 -16.22 3.10 38.57
N THR A 397 -16.26 2.63 39.83
CA THR A 397 -15.25 2.94 40.85
C THR A 397 -14.00 2.08 40.67
N GLU A 398 -12.93 2.39 41.41
CA GLU A 398 -11.75 1.52 41.47
C GLU A 398 -12.10 0.13 42.06
N GLU A 399 -12.98 0.06 43.07
CA GLU A 399 -13.50 -1.19 43.63
C GLU A 399 -14.32 -2.01 42.60
N ASP A 400 -15.17 -1.35 41.78
CA ASP A 400 -15.87 -2.01 40.67
C ASP A 400 -14.88 -2.59 39.65
N LEU A 401 -13.80 -1.86 39.34
CA LEU A 401 -12.78 -2.27 38.37
C LEU A 401 -11.90 -3.40 38.90
N GLU A 402 -11.51 -3.39 40.17
CA GLU A 402 -10.80 -4.51 40.80
C GLU A 402 -11.67 -5.78 40.81
N SER A 403 -12.96 -5.66 41.18
CA SER A 403 -13.89 -6.79 41.13
C SER A 403 -14.09 -7.35 39.72
N LEU A 404 -14.06 -6.52 38.67
CA LEU A 404 -14.16 -6.99 37.28
C LEU A 404 -12.88 -7.66 36.78
N ASN A 405 -11.71 -7.17 37.22
CA ASN A 405 -10.41 -7.78 36.92
C ASN A 405 -10.25 -9.17 37.55
N ASP A 406 -10.71 -9.34 38.79
CA ASP A 406 -10.66 -10.62 39.52
C ASP A 406 -11.71 -11.64 39.05
N GLU A 407 -12.85 -11.20 38.52
CA GLU A 407 -13.85 -12.11 37.94
C GLU A 407 -13.43 -12.61 36.54
N TYR A 408 -13.49 -11.76 35.49
CA TYR A 408 -13.32 -12.22 34.09
C TYR A 408 -12.76 -11.20 33.09
N LEU A 409 -12.44 -9.96 33.49
CA LEU A 409 -12.39 -8.82 32.58
C LEU A 409 -11.15 -7.94 32.85
N HIS A 410 -10.02 -8.29 32.22
CA HIS A 410 -8.74 -7.58 32.38
C HIS A 410 -8.76 -6.17 31.77
N VAL A 411 -9.03 -5.16 32.61
CA VAL A 411 -8.95 -3.73 32.27
C VAL A 411 -7.52 -3.23 32.53
N GLU A 412 -6.58 -3.62 31.67
CA GLU A 412 -5.17 -3.24 31.83
C GLU A 412 -4.90 -1.75 31.52
N ASN A 413 -4.09 -1.10 32.36
CA ASN A 413 -3.53 0.22 32.09
C ASN A 413 -2.54 0.15 30.91
N LEU A 414 -2.87 0.84 29.80
CA LEU A 414 -2.23 0.56 28.52
C LEU A 414 -0.98 1.42 28.26
N HIS A 415 0.18 0.79 28.43
CA HIS A 415 1.49 1.44 28.34
C HIS A 415 1.99 1.62 26.90
N VAL A 416 1.63 2.73 26.24
CA VAL A 416 2.12 3.01 24.87
C VAL A 416 2.42 4.50 24.61
N LYS A 417 3.18 4.76 23.53
CA LYS A 417 3.90 6.03 23.30
C LYS A 417 3.06 7.11 22.61
N VAL A 418 3.00 8.27 23.25
CA VAL A 418 2.24 9.50 22.88
C VAL A 418 2.55 10.07 21.47
N GLU A 419 3.59 9.58 20.80
CA GLU A 419 3.94 9.93 19.42
C GLU A 419 2.86 9.54 18.39
N MET A 420 1.92 8.66 18.76
CA MET A 420 0.93 8.10 17.83
C MET A 420 -0.38 8.90 17.68
N TYR A 421 -0.69 9.91 18.54
CA TYR A 421 -2.08 10.39 18.75
C TYR A 421 -2.95 10.75 17.54
N PRO A 422 -2.44 11.31 16.44
CA PRO A 422 -3.31 11.85 15.39
C PRO A 422 -4.17 10.83 14.63
N LYS A 423 -4.30 9.57 15.09
CA LYS A 423 -4.84 8.46 14.32
C LYS A 423 -6.00 7.68 14.97
N LEU A 424 -6.23 7.73 16.28
CA LEU A 424 -7.39 7.01 16.87
C LEU A 424 -8.58 7.90 17.22
N ASN A 425 -9.78 7.40 16.90
CA ASN A 425 -11.06 8.04 17.21
C ASN A 425 -11.55 7.63 18.60
N LEU A 426 -10.93 8.20 19.62
CA LEU A 426 -11.30 8.07 21.04
C LEU A 426 -12.41 9.08 21.41
N PRO A 427 -13.28 8.78 22.39
CA PRO A 427 -14.15 9.77 22.99
C PRO A 427 -13.38 10.67 23.97
N THR A 428 -13.70 11.96 24.02
CA THR A 428 -13.25 12.87 25.09
C THR A 428 -14.30 13.02 26.19
N GLU A 429 -15.57 12.74 25.89
CA GLU A 429 -16.70 12.75 26.82
C GLU A 429 -17.76 11.72 26.40
N ILE A 430 -18.75 11.50 27.27
CA ILE A 430 -19.95 10.71 27.00
C ILE A 430 -21.17 11.63 27.14
N ILE A 431 -22.09 11.53 26.17
CA ILE A 431 -23.31 12.35 26.07
C ILE A 431 -24.49 11.43 26.36
N GLU A 432 -25.18 11.62 27.50
CA GLU A 432 -26.24 10.71 27.93
C GLU A 432 -27.53 10.83 27.09
N ASP A 433 -27.87 12.03 26.63
CA ASP A 433 -29.09 12.33 25.85
C ASP A 433 -28.89 12.28 24.32
N VAL A 434 -28.08 11.35 23.79
CA VAL A 434 -27.86 11.22 22.33
C VAL A 434 -28.82 10.22 21.66
N LYS A 435 -29.40 10.63 20.54
CA LYS A 435 -30.26 9.80 19.67
C LYS A 435 -29.49 9.19 18.51
N ILE A 436 -29.69 7.89 18.25
CA ILE A 436 -29.04 7.22 17.11
C ILE A 436 -29.57 7.73 15.77
N SER A 437 -30.84 8.14 15.71
CA SER A 437 -31.46 8.77 14.53
C SER A 437 -30.85 10.12 14.15
N ASP A 438 -30.41 10.92 15.12
CA ASP A 438 -29.77 12.22 14.85
C ASP A 438 -28.28 12.05 14.51
N VAL A 439 -27.58 11.13 15.17
CA VAL A 439 -26.21 10.73 14.78
C VAL A 439 -26.18 10.13 13.37
N TYR A 440 -27.20 9.38 12.97
CA TYR A 440 -27.34 8.91 11.59
C TYR A 440 -27.42 10.06 10.57
N LYS A 441 -28.15 11.14 10.87
CA LYS A 441 -28.24 12.34 10.01
C LYS A 441 -26.88 13.03 9.90
N GLU A 442 -26.15 13.17 11.02
CA GLU A 442 -24.81 13.76 11.04
C GLU A 442 -23.77 12.93 10.27
N VAL A 443 -23.73 11.61 10.47
CA VAL A 443 -22.81 10.73 9.71
C VAL A 443 -23.16 10.72 8.22
N LEU A 444 -24.44 10.68 7.86
CA LEU A 444 -24.87 10.69 6.45
C LEU A 444 -24.43 11.97 5.74
N GLU A 445 -24.62 13.13 6.38
CA GLU A 445 -24.20 14.41 5.81
C GLU A 445 -22.66 14.53 5.78
N PHE A 446 -21.94 14.06 6.81
CA PHE A 446 -20.48 14.01 6.81
C PHE A 446 -19.92 13.19 5.64
N VAL A 447 -20.51 12.01 5.37
CA VAL A 447 -20.16 11.12 4.25
C VAL A 447 -20.52 11.78 2.91
N ARG A 448 -21.74 12.30 2.77
CA ARG A 448 -22.24 12.95 1.54
C ARG A 448 -21.41 14.16 1.12
N GLN A 449 -20.96 14.96 2.09
CA GLN A 449 -20.05 16.07 1.87
C GLN A 449 -18.68 15.64 1.33
N ARG A 450 -18.30 14.35 1.38
CA ARG A 450 -16.94 13.86 1.07
C ARG A 450 -16.89 12.78 -0.01
N VAL A 451 -17.96 12.01 -0.21
CA VAL A 451 -18.00 10.83 -1.11
C VAL A 451 -19.23 10.85 -2.02
N ASP A 452 -19.00 10.77 -3.33
CA ASP A 452 -20.06 10.67 -4.34
C ASP A 452 -20.30 9.20 -4.74
N THR A 453 -21.57 8.78 -4.67
CA THR A 453 -22.05 7.44 -5.01
C THR A 453 -23.02 7.48 -6.19
N LEU A 454 -23.31 6.33 -6.79
CA LEU A 454 -24.27 6.23 -7.89
C LEU A 454 -25.72 6.52 -7.44
N ARG A 455 -26.07 6.14 -6.20
CA ARG A 455 -27.40 6.32 -5.60
C ARG A 455 -27.31 6.79 -4.15
N LEU A 456 -28.44 7.21 -3.57
CA LEU A 456 -28.51 7.64 -2.16
C LEU A 456 -28.35 6.46 -1.20
N GLU A 457 -28.91 5.31 -1.56
CA GLU A 457 -28.90 4.06 -0.80
C GLU A 457 -27.47 3.52 -0.58
N ASP A 458 -26.56 3.81 -1.51
CA ASP A 458 -25.13 3.53 -1.35
C ASP A 458 -24.52 4.42 -0.24
N GLN A 459 -24.96 5.67 -0.08
CA GLN A 459 -24.55 6.55 1.05
C GLN A 459 -25.18 6.08 2.36
N VAL A 460 -26.47 5.73 2.37
CA VAL A 460 -27.15 5.13 3.52
C VAL A 460 -26.40 3.87 3.99
N THR A 461 -25.94 3.03 3.07
CA THR A 461 -25.17 1.82 3.37
C THR A 461 -23.82 2.14 4.00
N ILE A 462 -23.07 3.14 3.50
CA ILE A 462 -21.84 3.62 4.16
C ILE A 462 -22.15 4.09 5.59
N THR A 463 -23.21 4.88 5.77
CA THR A 463 -23.62 5.46 7.06
C THR A 463 -23.98 4.39 8.09
N VAL A 464 -24.86 3.45 7.74
CA VAL A 464 -25.27 2.35 8.64
C VAL A 464 -24.10 1.43 8.94
N TRP A 465 -23.25 1.12 7.95
CA TRP A 465 -22.03 0.34 8.16
C TRP A 465 -21.08 1.03 9.14
N THR A 466 -20.87 2.35 8.97
CA THR A 466 -20.03 3.17 9.85
C THR A 466 -20.53 3.12 11.30
N ILE A 467 -21.83 3.35 11.54
CA ILE A 467 -22.40 3.28 12.89
C ILE A 467 -22.29 1.84 13.44
N ALA A 468 -22.56 0.83 12.62
CA ALA A 468 -22.46 -0.57 13.02
C ALA A 468 -21.03 -0.99 13.42
N THR A 469 -19.97 -0.35 12.91
CA THR A 469 -18.58 -0.67 13.30
C THR A 469 -18.33 -0.51 14.81
N TYR A 470 -19.00 0.44 15.47
CA TYR A 470 -18.92 0.62 16.92
C TYR A 470 -19.56 -0.56 17.68
N PHE A 471 -20.65 -1.12 17.15
CA PHE A 471 -21.35 -2.27 17.72
C PHE A 471 -20.69 -3.62 17.38
N ALA A 472 -19.52 -3.64 16.73
CA ALA A 472 -18.77 -4.87 16.44
C ALA A 472 -18.52 -5.80 17.66
N PRO A 473 -18.36 -5.34 18.92
CA PRO A 473 -18.33 -6.23 20.09
C PRO A 473 -19.60 -7.08 20.24
N VAL A 474 -20.77 -6.47 20.02
CA VAL A 474 -22.09 -7.08 20.21
C VAL A 474 -22.36 -8.20 19.20
N PHE A 475 -21.80 -8.07 17.99
CA PHE A 475 -22.10 -8.94 16.86
C PHE A 475 -21.20 -10.18 16.79
N LYS A 476 -21.81 -11.31 16.41
CA LYS A 476 -21.14 -12.58 16.11
C LYS A 476 -20.58 -12.64 14.68
N PHE A 477 -21.08 -11.78 13.81
CA PHE A 477 -20.75 -11.68 12.40
C PHE A 477 -20.68 -10.21 11.98
N PHE A 478 -19.86 -9.86 11.00
CA PHE A 478 -19.79 -8.50 10.49
C PHE A 478 -19.47 -8.47 8.98
N PRO A 479 -20.16 -7.63 8.17
CA PRO A 479 -19.94 -7.53 6.73
C PRO A 479 -18.80 -6.56 6.37
N TYR A 480 -18.13 -6.82 5.26
CA TYR A 480 -17.11 -5.92 4.71
C TYR A 480 -17.72 -4.89 3.76
N LEU A 481 -17.14 -3.69 3.70
CA LEU A 481 -17.48 -2.69 2.68
C LEU A 481 -16.55 -2.87 1.48
N ALA A 482 -17.09 -3.12 0.28
CA ALA A 482 -16.32 -3.39 -0.94
C ALA A 482 -16.74 -2.42 -2.07
N PRO A 483 -16.18 -1.19 -2.11
CA PRO A 483 -16.61 -0.16 -3.05
C PRO A 483 -16.21 -0.48 -4.50
N MET A 484 -17.21 -0.69 -5.36
CA MET A 484 -17.01 -0.95 -6.79
C MET A 484 -16.51 0.32 -7.50
N LYS A 485 -15.35 0.21 -8.14
CA LYS A 485 -14.75 1.27 -8.97
C LYS A 485 -15.02 1.01 -10.45
N LEU A 486 -15.85 1.83 -11.09
CA LEU A 486 -16.07 1.80 -12.56
C LEU A 486 -14.88 2.36 -13.39
N GLY A 487 -13.76 2.68 -12.73
CA GLY A 487 -12.55 3.23 -13.35
C GLY A 487 -11.66 3.97 -12.34
N TYR A 488 -10.54 4.52 -12.81
CA TYR A 488 -9.67 5.40 -12.02
C TYR A 488 -10.38 6.71 -11.63
N ASN A 489 -9.90 7.35 -10.55
CA ASN A 489 -10.42 8.63 -10.00
C ASN A 489 -11.89 8.58 -9.56
N SER A 490 -12.35 7.41 -9.10
CA SER A 490 -13.69 7.10 -8.58
C SER A 490 -13.82 7.23 -7.05
N GLY A 491 -13.02 8.08 -6.41
CA GLY A 491 -13.19 8.43 -4.98
C GLY A 491 -12.87 7.36 -3.92
N GLY A 492 -12.50 6.13 -4.28
CA GLY A 492 -12.33 5.05 -3.28
C GLY A 492 -11.36 5.35 -2.12
N SER A 493 -10.21 5.96 -2.40
CA SER A 493 -9.26 6.37 -1.35
C SER A 493 -9.81 7.52 -0.49
N GLN A 494 -10.61 8.42 -1.09
CA GLN A 494 -11.32 9.48 -0.36
C GLN A 494 -12.36 8.91 0.61
N LEU A 495 -13.02 7.80 0.25
CA LEU A 495 -13.93 7.09 1.15
C LEU A 495 -13.18 6.46 2.32
N LEU A 496 -12.04 5.78 2.09
CA LEU A 496 -11.23 5.25 3.19
C LEU A 496 -10.72 6.36 4.12
N GLU A 497 -10.26 7.48 3.57
CA GLU A 497 -9.87 8.66 4.34
C GLU A 497 -11.05 9.21 5.15
N THR A 498 -12.23 9.37 4.52
CA THR A 498 -13.47 9.82 5.17
C THR A 498 -13.85 8.92 6.35
N LEU A 499 -13.80 7.60 6.16
CA LEU A 499 -14.06 6.62 7.22
C LEU A 499 -13.02 6.73 8.33
N SER A 500 -11.75 6.97 8.02
CA SER A 500 -10.66 7.05 9.01
C SER A 500 -10.88 8.15 10.07
N TYR A 501 -11.67 9.18 9.78
CA TYR A 501 -12.04 10.24 10.74
C TYR A 501 -13.20 9.90 11.67
N ILE A 502 -13.95 8.81 11.42
CA ILE A 502 -15.22 8.52 12.12
C ILE A 502 -15.43 7.05 12.55
N VAL A 503 -14.68 6.07 12.03
CA VAL A 503 -14.77 4.66 12.48
C VAL A 503 -13.90 4.41 13.74
N PRO A 504 -14.21 3.44 14.62
CA PRO A 504 -13.40 3.14 15.78
C PRO A 504 -12.16 2.35 15.37
N ARG A 505 -11.04 2.58 16.07
CA ARG A 505 -9.73 1.94 15.82
C ARG A 505 -9.35 1.86 14.32
N PRO A 506 -9.32 2.98 13.56
CA PRO A 506 -9.04 2.94 12.13
C PRO A 506 -7.59 2.48 11.86
N ALA A 507 -7.41 1.55 10.92
CA ALA A 507 -6.10 1.13 10.44
C ALA A 507 -6.02 1.25 8.92
N MET A 508 -5.42 2.34 8.42
CA MET A 508 -5.09 2.50 7.00
C MET A 508 -3.96 1.54 6.61
N ILE A 509 -4.21 0.69 5.61
CA ILE A 509 -3.33 -0.43 5.24
C ILE A 509 -3.00 -0.35 3.74
N SER A 510 -1.72 -0.30 3.44
CA SER A 510 -1.17 -0.46 2.09
C SER A 510 0.07 -1.36 2.13
N SER A 511 0.14 -2.34 1.23
CA SER A 511 1.26 -3.30 1.05
C SER A 511 1.86 -3.92 2.35
N PRO A 512 1.07 -4.47 3.28
CA PRO A 512 1.59 -5.00 4.55
C PRO A 512 2.31 -6.35 4.39
N THR A 513 3.16 -6.70 5.37
CA THR A 513 3.73 -8.06 5.48
C THR A 513 2.73 -9.03 6.10
N PRO A 514 2.72 -10.33 5.76
CA PRO A 514 1.81 -11.30 6.35
C PRO A 514 1.81 -11.29 7.90
N ALA A 515 3.00 -11.31 8.50
CA ALA A 515 3.16 -11.35 9.95
C ALA A 515 2.71 -10.06 10.66
N SER A 516 2.78 -8.90 10.00
CA SER A 516 2.27 -7.64 10.57
C SER A 516 0.75 -7.57 10.52
N VAL A 517 0.06 -8.12 9.50
CA VAL A 517 -1.41 -8.08 9.46
C VAL A 517 -2.01 -8.96 10.56
N TYR A 518 -1.54 -10.20 10.73
CA TYR A 518 -2.09 -11.11 11.76
C TYR A 518 -2.00 -10.53 13.16
N ARG A 519 -0.81 -10.02 13.54
CA ARG A 519 -0.58 -9.39 14.85
C ARG A 519 -1.44 -8.15 15.03
N MET A 520 -1.37 -7.19 14.12
CA MET A 520 -2.17 -5.95 14.20
C MET A 520 -3.68 -6.23 14.26
N GLN A 521 -4.17 -7.24 13.55
CA GLN A 521 -5.58 -7.62 13.61
C GLN A 521 -5.92 -8.23 14.97
N ASP A 522 -5.13 -9.17 15.46
CA ASP A 522 -5.37 -9.87 16.72
C ASP A 522 -5.18 -8.97 17.96
N ASP A 523 -4.01 -8.32 18.05
CA ASP A 523 -3.57 -7.47 19.18
C ASP A 523 -4.47 -6.25 19.39
N PHE A 524 -5.08 -5.72 18.32
CA PHE A 524 -5.72 -4.40 18.32
C PHE A 524 -7.18 -4.39 17.79
N GLN A 525 -7.62 -5.43 17.07
CA GLN A 525 -8.98 -5.56 16.52
C GLN A 525 -9.48 -4.25 15.84
N PRO A 526 -8.78 -3.75 14.79
CA PRO A 526 -9.08 -2.49 14.13
C PRO A 526 -10.26 -2.55 13.16
N THR A 527 -10.80 -1.37 12.82
CA THR A 527 -11.47 -1.19 11.53
C THR A 527 -10.40 -1.12 10.44
N MET A 528 -10.23 -2.20 9.67
CA MET A 528 -9.23 -2.26 8.60
C MET A 528 -9.67 -1.47 7.38
N LEU A 529 -8.86 -0.51 6.94
CA LEU A 529 -9.11 0.35 5.77
C LEU A 529 -8.03 0.07 4.73
N ILE A 530 -8.31 -0.88 3.83
CA ILE A 530 -7.32 -1.46 2.92
C ILE A 530 -7.39 -0.76 1.57
N ASP A 531 -6.34 0.00 1.21
CA ASP A 531 -6.27 0.68 -0.10
C ASP A 531 -5.38 -0.07 -1.11
N GLU A 532 -5.75 0.08 -2.38
CA GLU A 532 -5.07 -0.44 -3.57
C GLU A 532 -4.47 -1.85 -3.44
N LEU A 533 -5.33 -2.87 -3.27
CA LEU A 533 -4.93 -4.24 -3.53
C LEU A 533 -4.68 -4.43 -5.05
N ARG A 534 -3.45 -4.24 -5.51
CA ARG A 534 -3.03 -4.32 -6.93
C ARG A 534 -2.69 -5.76 -7.36
N ASN A 535 -2.80 -6.05 -8.65
CA ASN A 535 -2.46 -7.36 -9.27
C ASN A 535 -1.02 -7.87 -9.02
N ASN A 536 -0.10 -7.02 -8.55
CA ASN A 536 1.31 -7.36 -8.34
C ASN A 536 1.65 -7.69 -6.87
N ILE A 537 0.65 -7.96 -6.02
CA ILE A 537 0.87 -8.40 -4.63
C ILE A 537 1.60 -9.76 -4.63
N ASN A 538 2.61 -9.90 -3.76
CA ASN A 538 3.26 -11.20 -3.54
C ASN A 538 2.22 -12.23 -3.05
N LYS A 539 2.22 -13.43 -3.65
CA LYS A 539 1.38 -14.58 -3.29
C LYS A 539 1.26 -14.82 -1.78
N ASP A 540 2.33 -14.63 -1.01
CA ASP A 540 2.29 -14.79 0.45
C ASP A 540 1.41 -13.75 1.16
N THR A 541 1.47 -12.47 0.72
CA THR A 541 0.59 -11.40 1.21
C THR A 541 -0.84 -11.58 0.69
N PHE A 542 -1.02 -12.05 -0.56
CA PHE A 542 -2.34 -12.36 -1.10
C PHE A 542 -3.03 -13.46 -0.27
N ASN A 543 -2.35 -14.59 -0.05
CA ASN A 543 -2.86 -15.69 0.77
C ASN A 543 -3.15 -15.24 2.21
N ALA A 544 -2.29 -14.38 2.78
CA ALA A 544 -2.49 -13.89 4.13
C ALA A 544 -3.75 -13.01 4.27
N LEU A 545 -3.98 -12.11 3.32
CA LEU A 545 -5.19 -11.31 3.26
C LEU A 545 -6.42 -12.18 2.95
N TYR A 546 -6.31 -13.15 2.03
CA TYR A 546 -7.38 -14.10 1.73
C TYR A 546 -7.87 -14.81 2.99
N ASP A 547 -6.98 -15.50 3.73
CA ASP A 547 -7.36 -16.20 4.96
C ASP A 547 -8.05 -15.27 5.99
N ILE A 548 -7.57 -14.02 6.12
CA ILE A 548 -8.17 -13.01 7.01
C ILE A 548 -9.57 -12.60 6.54
N LEU A 549 -9.80 -12.44 5.23
CA LEU A 549 -11.11 -12.10 4.68
C LEU A 549 -12.09 -13.29 4.76
N VAL A 550 -11.60 -14.53 4.56
CA VAL A 550 -12.41 -15.74 4.63
C VAL A 550 -12.89 -16.05 6.05
N ALA A 551 -12.06 -15.81 7.06
CA ALA A 551 -12.41 -16.07 8.46
C ALA A 551 -13.01 -14.85 9.19
N GLY A 552 -12.51 -13.64 8.92
CA GLY A 552 -12.75 -12.41 9.71
C GLY A 552 -14.16 -11.84 9.71
N TYR A 553 -15.08 -12.43 8.94
CA TYR A 553 -16.50 -12.06 8.96
C TYR A 553 -17.25 -12.65 10.16
N LYS A 554 -16.63 -13.59 10.90
CA LYS A 554 -17.23 -14.35 12.00
C LYS A 554 -16.32 -14.36 13.24
N ARG A 555 -16.89 -14.02 14.40
CA ARG A 555 -16.21 -14.00 15.70
C ARG A 555 -15.92 -15.43 16.20
N GLY A 556 -14.80 -15.58 16.92
CA GLY A 556 -14.34 -16.86 17.48
C GLY A 556 -13.78 -17.84 16.45
N VAL A 557 -13.31 -17.35 15.30
CA VAL A 557 -12.52 -18.14 14.33
C VAL A 557 -11.05 -17.78 14.53
N GLN A 558 -10.16 -18.76 14.58
CA GLN A 558 -8.72 -18.53 14.76
C GLN A 558 -7.92 -19.09 13.58
N ILE A 559 -6.88 -18.35 13.18
CA ILE A 559 -5.93 -18.72 12.13
C ILE A 559 -4.61 -19.13 12.80
N PRO A 560 -4.17 -20.40 12.69
CA PRO A 560 -2.89 -20.83 13.23
C PRO A 560 -1.72 -20.42 12.33
N ARG A 561 -0.61 -20.01 12.96
CA ARG A 561 0.67 -19.68 12.30
C ARG A 561 1.85 -20.09 13.19
N VAL A 562 2.96 -20.50 12.57
CA VAL A 562 4.19 -20.88 13.27
C VAL A 562 5.07 -19.66 13.51
N GLY A 563 5.57 -19.50 14.73
CA GLY A 563 6.50 -18.45 15.15
C GLY A 563 7.95 -18.72 14.71
N LYS A 564 8.86 -17.79 15.05
CA LYS A 564 10.30 -17.99 14.79
C LYS A 564 10.88 -19.15 15.59
N ASP A 565 10.35 -19.35 16.79
CA ASP A 565 10.80 -20.30 17.79
C ASP A 565 10.02 -21.64 17.70
N GLN A 566 9.33 -21.86 16.58
CA GLN A 566 8.48 -23.01 16.23
C GLN A 566 7.15 -23.15 16.99
N ASP A 567 6.87 -22.30 17.98
CA ASP A 567 5.56 -22.24 18.66
C ASP A 567 4.40 -21.92 17.69
N VAL A 568 3.23 -22.50 17.94
CA VAL A 568 2.00 -22.22 17.18
C VAL A 568 1.20 -21.10 17.86
N MET A 569 1.11 -19.96 17.19
CA MET A 569 0.24 -18.84 17.58
C MET A 569 -1.10 -18.93 16.84
N TYR A 570 -2.17 -18.51 17.51
CA TYR A 570 -3.54 -18.47 16.97
C TYR A 570 -4.00 -17.01 16.94
N PHE A 571 -4.46 -16.53 15.80
CA PHE A 571 -4.88 -15.14 15.60
C PHE A 571 -6.37 -15.04 15.23
N GLU A 572 -7.18 -14.23 15.90
CA GLU A 572 -8.59 -13.97 15.56
C GLU A 572 -8.71 -12.83 14.52
N PRO A 573 -9.17 -13.10 13.29
CA PRO A 573 -9.21 -12.13 12.20
C PRO A 573 -10.46 -11.23 12.20
N PHE A 574 -11.29 -11.29 13.24
CA PHE A 574 -12.64 -10.72 13.23
C PHE A 574 -12.69 -9.19 13.07
N GLY A 575 -13.81 -8.69 12.56
CA GLY A 575 -14.20 -7.28 12.73
C GLY A 575 -14.16 -6.45 11.45
N PRO A 576 -14.58 -5.17 11.53
CA PRO A 576 -14.90 -4.33 10.37
C PRO A 576 -13.74 -4.15 9.38
N LYS A 577 -14.02 -4.30 8.08
CA LYS A 577 -13.03 -4.08 7.00
C LYS A 577 -13.68 -3.36 5.82
N ALA A 578 -13.02 -2.32 5.32
CA ALA A 578 -13.34 -1.66 4.04
C ALA A 578 -12.19 -1.91 3.06
N ILE A 579 -12.51 -2.34 1.83
CA ILE A 579 -11.55 -2.96 0.92
C ILE A 579 -11.64 -2.30 -0.47
N ILE A 580 -10.61 -1.56 -0.85
CA ILE A 580 -10.46 -1.02 -2.20
C ILE A 580 -9.64 -1.99 -3.04
N ASP A 581 -10.36 -2.82 -3.80
CA ASP A 581 -9.79 -3.92 -4.56
C ASP A 581 -9.50 -3.54 -6.02
N GLN A 582 -8.32 -3.91 -6.52
CA GLN A 582 -7.96 -3.98 -7.95
C GLN A 582 -7.44 -5.38 -8.34
N SER A 583 -7.38 -6.31 -7.39
CA SER A 583 -6.79 -7.66 -7.46
C SER A 583 -7.82 -8.77 -7.66
N LEU A 584 -9.11 -8.43 -7.65
CA LEU A 584 -10.26 -9.32 -7.76
C LEU A 584 -10.40 -10.31 -6.59
N ILE A 585 -9.72 -10.07 -5.45
CA ILE A 585 -9.89 -10.89 -4.24
C ILE A 585 -11.32 -10.80 -3.68
N THR A 586 -11.97 -9.63 -3.83
CA THR A 586 -13.37 -9.41 -3.45
C THR A 586 -14.38 -9.98 -4.43
N ALA A 587 -13.95 -10.36 -5.64
CA ALA A 587 -14.78 -11.03 -6.64
C ALA A 587 -14.76 -12.57 -6.52
N GLN A 588 -14.03 -13.13 -5.54
CA GLN A 588 -14.13 -14.56 -5.23
C GLN A 588 -15.42 -14.79 -4.41
N TYR A 589 -16.30 -15.68 -4.86
CA TYR A 589 -17.67 -15.84 -4.32
C TYR A 589 -17.73 -15.88 -2.79
N ASP A 590 -16.82 -16.61 -2.15
CA ASP A 590 -16.85 -16.77 -0.71
C ASP A 590 -16.55 -15.44 0.00
N ILE A 591 -15.62 -14.63 -0.48
CA ILE A 591 -15.39 -13.26 0.01
C ILE A 591 -16.53 -12.33 -0.42
N ALA A 592 -16.98 -12.38 -1.68
CA ALA A 592 -18.06 -11.55 -2.20
C ALA A 592 -19.35 -11.65 -1.35
N SER A 593 -19.74 -12.88 -1.00
CA SER A 593 -20.91 -13.15 -0.14
C SER A 593 -20.70 -12.82 1.35
N ARG A 594 -19.63 -12.08 1.68
CA ARG A 594 -19.38 -11.41 2.98
C ARG A 594 -19.28 -9.88 2.82
N CYS A 595 -19.40 -9.35 1.61
CA CYS A 595 -19.18 -7.95 1.24
C CYS A 595 -20.49 -7.18 0.94
N LEU A 596 -20.37 -5.85 0.95
CA LEU A 596 -21.39 -4.87 0.57
C LEU A 596 -20.86 -4.06 -0.61
N PHE A 597 -21.49 -4.20 -1.77
CA PHE A 597 -21.02 -3.65 -3.03
C PHE A 597 -21.69 -2.30 -3.33
N ILE A 598 -21.18 -1.25 -2.69
CA ILE A 598 -21.56 0.13 -3.00
C ILE A 598 -20.90 0.60 -4.31
N ARG A 599 -21.57 1.49 -5.06
CA ARG A 599 -21.07 1.98 -6.35
C ARG A 599 -20.62 3.43 -6.25
N LEU A 600 -19.31 3.69 -6.44
CA LEU A 600 -18.74 5.04 -6.38
C LEU A 600 -18.69 5.68 -7.77
N ILE A 601 -18.90 7.00 -7.84
CA ILE A 601 -18.83 7.78 -9.08
C ILE A 601 -17.73 8.85 -9.04
N ARG A 602 -17.24 9.26 -10.21
CA ARG A 602 -16.27 10.34 -10.34
C ARG A 602 -16.99 11.67 -10.46
N ASN A 603 -16.69 12.59 -9.54
CA ASN A 603 -17.10 13.99 -9.60
C ASN A 603 -15.90 14.87 -9.95
N THR A 604 -15.98 15.62 -11.05
CA THR A 604 -14.90 16.53 -11.52
C THR A 604 -14.94 17.90 -10.85
N ASN A 605 -16.02 18.22 -10.15
CA ASN A 605 -16.32 19.57 -9.64
C ASN A 605 -16.14 19.65 -8.11
N ARG A 606 -15.78 18.53 -7.48
CA ARG A 606 -15.51 18.41 -6.04
C ARG A 606 -14.18 19.08 -5.70
N ILE A 607 -14.22 20.15 -4.92
CA ILE A 607 -13.04 20.90 -4.47
C ILE A 607 -12.30 20.05 -3.42
N SER A 608 -10.99 19.86 -3.59
CA SER A 608 -10.16 19.01 -2.73
C SER A 608 -9.63 19.69 -1.45
N SER A 609 -10.20 20.83 -1.05
CA SER A 609 -9.74 21.66 0.06
C SER A 609 -10.75 21.70 1.21
N TYR A 610 -10.96 20.55 1.86
CA TYR A 610 -11.59 20.51 3.19
C TYR A 610 -10.49 20.55 4.25
N THR A 611 -10.52 21.56 5.13
CA THR A 611 -9.59 21.65 6.26
C THR A 611 -9.82 20.46 7.19
N ILE A 612 -8.78 19.67 7.46
CA ILE A 612 -8.88 18.42 8.22
C ILE A 612 -8.85 18.73 9.72
N GLU A 613 -9.98 19.19 10.24
CA GLU A 613 -10.28 19.10 11.68
C GLU A 613 -11.03 17.80 11.95
N LYS A 614 -10.57 17.06 12.97
CA LYS A 614 -11.14 15.78 13.40
C LYS A 614 -12.52 16.03 14.03
N PRO A 615 -13.60 15.35 13.62
CA PRO A 615 -14.97 15.64 14.07
C PRO A 615 -15.23 15.07 15.47
N GLN A 616 -14.60 15.64 16.49
CA GLN A 616 -14.54 15.07 17.84
C GLN A 616 -15.91 14.96 18.52
N ASP A 617 -16.81 15.93 18.30
CA ASP A 617 -18.22 15.88 18.75
C ASP A 617 -18.96 14.66 18.17
N LEU A 618 -18.85 14.43 16.86
CA LEU A 618 -19.44 13.26 16.20
C LEU A 618 -18.85 11.93 16.72
N ILE A 619 -17.55 11.90 17.06
CA ILE A 619 -16.90 10.75 17.68
C ILE A 619 -17.44 10.51 19.10
N ASN A 620 -17.61 11.56 19.91
CA ASN A 620 -18.17 11.48 21.26
C ASN A 620 -19.61 10.95 21.20
N LYS A 621 -20.42 11.47 20.28
CA LYS A 621 -21.78 10.98 19.97
C LYS A 621 -21.80 9.51 19.55
N LEU A 622 -20.90 9.06 18.67
CA LEU A 622 -20.84 7.68 18.20
C LEU A 622 -20.49 6.67 19.32
N HIS A 623 -19.51 6.99 20.17
CA HIS A 623 -19.20 6.16 21.35
C HIS A 623 -20.34 6.16 22.38
N SER A 624 -21.03 7.29 22.55
CA SER A 624 -22.19 7.41 23.44
C SER A 624 -23.39 6.60 22.93
N VAL A 625 -23.65 6.61 21.62
CA VAL A 625 -24.63 5.73 20.96
C VAL A 625 -24.27 4.26 21.17
N PHE A 626 -23.01 3.86 21.06
CA PHE A 626 -22.62 2.49 21.39
C PHE A 626 -22.94 2.13 22.85
N LEU A 627 -22.60 3.00 23.81
CA LEU A 627 -22.84 2.76 25.24
C LEU A 627 -24.33 2.63 25.57
N ILE A 628 -25.17 3.58 25.09
CA ILE A 628 -26.60 3.64 25.40
C ILE A 628 -27.36 2.49 24.74
N TYR A 629 -27.13 2.23 23.46
CA TYR A 629 -28.00 1.35 22.68
C TYR A 629 -27.54 -0.11 22.65
N SER A 630 -26.32 -0.44 23.06
CA SER A 630 -25.79 -1.82 22.92
C SER A 630 -26.62 -2.92 23.58
N PRO A 631 -27.22 -2.77 24.77
CA PRO A 631 -28.13 -3.78 25.32
C PRO A 631 -29.37 -4.00 24.42
N THR A 632 -29.91 -2.92 23.86
CA THR A 632 -31.01 -2.96 22.88
C THR A 632 -30.57 -3.61 21.57
N VAL A 633 -29.38 -3.26 21.05
CA VAL A 633 -28.80 -3.86 19.84
C VAL A 633 -28.54 -5.34 20.02
N TYR A 634 -28.04 -5.79 21.18
CA TYR A 634 -27.86 -7.20 21.51
C TYR A 634 -29.21 -7.94 21.51
N SER A 635 -30.18 -7.44 22.29
CA SER A 635 -31.51 -8.05 22.38
C SER A 635 -32.22 -8.07 21.03
N LEU A 636 -32.03 -7.04 20.20
CA LEU A 636 -32.60 -6.97 18.86
C LEU A 636 -31.89 -7.96 17.92
N TYR A 637 -30.56 -7.91 17.82
CA TYR A 637 -29.74 -8.76 16.93
C TYR A 637 -30.04 -10.26 17.04
N TYR A 638 -30.15 -10.78 18.27
CA TYR A 638 -30.45 -12.20 18.48
C TYR A 638 -31.91 -12.58 18.18
N ASN A 639 -32.84 -11.62 18.18
CA ASN A 639 -34.28 -11.87 18.01
C ASN A 639 -34.88 -11.34 16.68
N ILE A 640 -34.16 -10.57 15.84
CA ILE A 640 -34.73 -10.14 14.56
C ILE A 640 -34.93 -11.30 13.59
N ASN A 641 -36.07 -11.27 12.89
CA ASN A 641 -36.13 -11.78 11.52
C ASN A 641 -35.52 -10.72 10.59
N SER A 642 -34.37 -11.03 9.98
CA SER A 642 -33.68 -10.13 9.03
C SER A 642 -34.38 -10.04 7.66
N GLY A 643 -35.22 -11.03 7.32
CA GLY A 643 -35.75 -11.24 5.96
C GLY A 643 -34.80 -12.03 5.04
N TYR A 644 -33.61 -12.39 5.52
CA TYR A 644 -32.61 -13.17 4.78
C TYR A 644 -32.44 -14.56 5.42
N THR A 645 -31.68 -15.45 4.77
CA THR A 645 -31.36 -16.78 5.29
C THR A 645 -29.87 -17.12 5.09
N GLY A 646 -29.42 -18.26 5.64
CA GLY A 646 -28.11 -18.83 5.35
C GLY A 646 -26.94 -17.91 5.73
N ARG A 647 -26.09 -17.57 4.75
CA ARG A 647 -24.95 -16.65 4.93
C ARG A 647 -25.40 -15.19 4.97
N TYR A 648 -26.35 -14.80 4.13
CA TYR A 648 -26.79 -13.41 4.03
C TYR A 648 -27.49 -12.93 5.32
N ASP A 649 -28.25 -13.79 6.01
CA ASP A 649 -28.71 -13.49 7.37
C ASP A 649 -27.54 -13.18 8.32
N GLN A 650 -26.46 -13.99 8.30
CA GLN A 650 -25.31 -13.80 9.19
C GLN A 650 -24.65 -12.43 8.99
N VAL A 651 -24.36 -12.05 7.73
CA VAL A 651 -23.65 -10.78 7.45
C VAL A 651 -24.54 -9.54 7.41
N TYR A 652 -25.83 -9.65 7.07
CA TYR A 652 -26.70 -8.47 6.92
C TYR A 652 -27.46 -8.11 8.20
N ARG A 653 -27.76 -9.09 9.06
CA ARG A 653 -28.42 -8.89 10.36
C ARG A 653 -27.80 -7.79 11.25
N PRO A 654 -26.46 -7.60 11.35
CA PRO A 654 -25.87 -6.46 12.05
C PRO A 654 -26.40 -5.11 11.57
N LEU A 655 -26.41 -4.88 10.26
CA LEU A 655 -26.82 -3.60 9.67
C LEU A 655 -28.32 -3.38 9.78
N ILE A 656 -29.12 -4.43 9.56
CA ILE A 656 -30.58 -4.39 9.70
C ILE A 656 -30.99 -4.12 11.16
N THR A 657 -30.20 -4.60 12.13
CA THR A 657 -30.39 -4.29 13.56
C THR A 657 -30.21 -2.79 13.83
N ILE A 658 -29.17 -2.17 13.28
CA ILE A 658 -28.91 -0.73 13.42
C ILE A 658 -29.94 0.11 12.64
N ALA A 659 -30.27 -0.27 11.41
CA ALA A 659 -31.26 0.41 10.59
C ALA A 659 -32.65 0.43 11.25
N ARG A 660 -33.13 -0.71 11.77
CA ARG A 660 -34.38 -0.78 12.54
C ARG A 660 -34.37 0.04 13.82
N LEU A 661 -33.21 0.19 14.45
CA LEU A 661 -33.09 0.99 15.66
C LEU A 661 -33.18 2.49 15.35
N ILE A 662 -32.64 2.93 14.21
CA ILE A 662 -32.80 4.29 13.68
C ILE A 662 -34.26 4.55 13.27
N ASP A 663 -34.85 3.67 12.45
CA ASP A 663 -36.24 3.81 11.99
C ASP A 663 -37.26 3.77 13.14
N LYS A 664 -36.95 3.08 14.25
CA LYS A 664 -37.80 3.07 15.45
C LYS A 664 -37.84 4.43 16.18
N GLU A 665 -36.83 5.29 16.01
CA GLU A 665 -36.84 6.64 16.56
C GLU A 665 -37.43 7.67 15.58
N ASP A 666 -37.23 7.46 14.29
CA ASP A 666 -37.63 8.38 13.22
C ASP A 666 -38.01 7.59 11.96
N GLU A 667 -39.24 7.07 11.94
CA GLU A 667 -39.79 6.24 10.84
C GLU A 667 -39.76 6.94 9.48
N SER A 668 -39.61 8.26 9.44
CA SER A 668 -39.51 9.04 8.20
C SER A 668 -38.23 8.76 7.41
N LEU A 669 -37.19 8.24 8.08
CA LEU A 669 -35.87 8.00 7.49
C LEU A 669 -35.82 6.76 6.58
N ARG A 670 -36.67 5.75 6.81
CA ARG A 670 -36.79 4.51 6.00
C ARG A 670 -35.43 3.87 5.68
N VAL A 671 -34.58 3.74 6.70
CA VAL A 671 -33.20 3.28 6.61
C VAL A 671 -33.13 1.78 6.29
N GLU A 672 -33.99 0.93 6.88
CA GLU A 672 -34.02 -0.51 6.56
C GLU A 672 -34.38 -0.75 5.10
N GLU A 673 -35.32 0.03 4.56
CA GLU A 673 -35.79 -0.11 3.17
C GLU A 673 -34.71 0.30 2.17
N GLN A 674 -34.08 1.47 2.37
CA GLN A 674 -32.98 1.93 1.53
C GLN A 674 -31.75 1.01 1.62
N LEU A 675 -31.40 0.55 2.83
CA LEU A 675 -30.32 -0.41 3.03
C LEU A 675 -30.57 -1.71 2.26
N LYS A 676 -31.79 -2.26 2.33
CA LYS A 676 -32.15 -3.52 1.66
C LYS A 676 -31.93 -3.51 0.15
N ILE A 677 -32.03 -2.36 -0.52
CA ILE A 677 -31.71 -2.24 -1.94
C ILE A 677 -30.25 -2.63 -2.21
N VAL A 678 -29.30 -2.10 -1.42
CA VAL A 678 -27.86 -2.43 -1.57
C VAL A 678 -27.53 -3.84 -1.07
N LEU A 679 -28.25 -4.34 -0.05
CA LEU A 679 -28.11 -5.73 0.42
C LEU A 679 -28.55 -6.75 -0.64
N ASN A 680 -29.65 -6.49 -1.34
CA ASN A 680 -30.13 -7.34 -2.43
C ASN A 680 -29.18 -7.29 -3.63
N ASP A 681 -28.79 -6.10 -4.09
CA ASP A 681 -27.75 -5.93 -5.13
C ASP A 681 -26.46 -6.72 -4.81
N SER A 682 -26.00 -6.67 -3.56
CA SER A 682 -24.79 -7.36 -3.09
C SER A 682 -24.97 -8.88 -3.02
N MET A 683 -26.19 -9.34 -2.71
CA MET A 683 -26.58 -10.75 -2.70
C MET A 683 -26.61 -11.30 -4.13
N GLU A 684 -27.32 -10.65 -5.05
CA GLU A 684 -27.43 -11.05 -6.45
C GLU A 684 -26.07 -11.10 -7.16
N PHE A 685 -25.24 -10.07 -6.98
CA PHE A 685 -23.86 -10.06 -7.51
C PHE A 685 -22.97 -11.16 -6.90
N SER A 686 -23.15 -11.47 -5.61
CA SER A 686 -22.47 -12.61 -5.00
C SER A 686 -22.95 -13.95 -5.57
N GLU A 687 -24.25 -14.08 -5.84
CA GLU A 687 -24.84 -15.31 -6.39
C GLU A 687 -24.46 -15.54 -7.87
N SER A 688 -24.28 -14.48 -8.68
CA SER A 688 -23.73 -14.65 -10.04
C SER A 688 -22.28 -15.15 -10.02
N LEU A 689 -21.43 -14.57 -9.15
CA LEU A 689 -20.06 -15.06 -8.92
C LEU A 689 -20.04 -16.51 -8.39
N ALA A 690 -21.08 -16.92 -7.66
CA ALA A 690 -21.26 -18.30 -7.20
C ALA A 690 -21.57 -19.30 -8.31
N ILE A 691 -21.92 -18.84 -9.52
CA ILE A 691 -22.20 -19.66 -10.72
C ILE A 691 -20.97 -19.66 -11.64
N GLU A 692 -20.35 -18.49 -11.82
CA GLU A 692 -19.14 -18.32 -12.64
C GLU A 692 -17.91 -19.01 -12.05
N GLY A 693 -17.72 -18.90 -10.73
CA GLY A 693 -16.52 -19.37 -10.01
C GLY A 693 -16.52 -20.82 -9.53
N ASP A 694 -17.62 -21.56 -9.72
CA ASP A 694 -17.70 -23.00 -9.44
C ASP A 694 -17.79 -23.77 -10.77
N PRO A 695 -16.70 -24.43 -11.23
CA PRO A 695 -16.71 -25.16 -12.49
C PRO A 695 -17.79 -26.25 -12.59
N GLN A 696 -18.26 -26.81 -11.46
CA GLN A 696 -19.34 -27.80 -11.48
C GLN A 696 -20.69 -27.14 -11.78
N LYS A 697 -20.94 -25.95 -11.21
CA LYS A 697 -22.12 -25.15 -11.54
C LYS A 697 -22.03 -24.55 -12.94
N LYS A 698 -20.84 -24.15 -13.41
CA LYS A 698 -20.61 -23.68 -14.79
C LYS A 698 -20.99 -24.79 -15.80
N VAL A 699 -20.54 -26.03 -15.58
CA VAL A 699 -20.99 -27.21 -16.37
C VAL A 699 -22.52 -27.39 -16.29
N TYR A 700 -23.11 -27.27 -15.10
CA TYR A 700 -24.57 -27.39 -14.94
C TYR A 700 -25.36 -26.29 -15.66
N SER A 701 -24.94 -25.02 -15.58
CA SER A 701 -25.58 -23.89 -16.26
C SER A 701 -25.58 -24.09 -17.77
N LEU A 702 -24.43 -24.45 -18.35
CA LEU A 702 -24.29 -24.74 -19.78
C LEU A 702 -25.24 -25.87 -20.24
N VAL A 703 -25.48 -26.88 -19.39
CA VAL A 703 -26.45 -27.96 -19.68
C VAL A 703 -27.89 -27.43 -19.64
N VAL A 704 -28.23 -26.63 -18.63
CA VAL A 704 -29.56 -26.02 -18.49
C VAL A 704 -29.86 -25.03 -19.62
N GLU A 705 -28.89 -24.21 -20.03
CA GLU A 705 -28.96 -23.30 -21.18
C GLU A 705 -29.15 -24.05 -22.49
N TYR A 706 -28.36 -25.11 -22.74
CA TYR A 706 -28.48 -25.93 -23.94
C TYR A 706 -29.85 -26.63 -24.05
N ILE A 707 -30.45 -27.02 -22.91
CA ILE A 707 -31.82 -27.53 -22.84
C ILE A 707 -32.84 -26.40 -23.09
N LYS A 708 -32.72 -25.25 -22.42
CA LYS A 708 -33.59 -24.07 -22.57
C LYS A 708 -33.60 -23.53 -24.02
N GLY A 709 -32.45 -23.57 -24.71
CA GLY A 709 -32.29 -23.13 -26.10
C GLY A 709 -32.73 -24.15 -27.16
N SER A 710 -33.04 -25.39 -26.78
CA SER A 710 -33.41 -26.45 -27.73
C SER A 710 -34.83 -26.26 -28.27
N LEU A 711 -34.97 -25.59 -29.41
CA LEU A 711 -36.26 -25.36 -30.08
C LEU A 711 -37.01 -26.66 -30.39
N SER A 712 -36.30 -27.78 -30.64
CA SER A 712 -36.90 -29.09 -30.87
C SER A 712 -37.54 -29.67 -29.61
N LEU A 713 -36.83 -29.66 -28.46
CA LEU A 713 -37.43 -30.05 -27.17
C LEU A 713 -38.61 -29.14 -26.79
N ARG A 714 -38.45 -27.82 -26.99
CA ARG A 714 -39.47 -26.83 -26.71
C ARG A 714 -40.75 -27.10 -27.51
N ASN A 715 -40.63 -27.29 -28.82
CA ASN A 715 -41.79 -27.57 -29.67
C ASN A 715 -42.42 -28.93 -29.33
N PHE A 716 -41.64 -29.92 -28.93
CA PHE A 716 -42.17 -31.22 -28.47
C PHE A 716 -43.00 -31.08 -27.18
N PHE A 717 -42.44 -30.49 -26.11
CA PHE A 717 -43.14 -30.34 -24.83
C PHE A 717 -44.25 -29.26 -24.84
N GLU A 718 -44.21 -28.29 -25.76
CA GLU A 718 -45.32 -27.37 -26.03
C GLU A 718 -46.41 -27.97 -26.96
N GLY A 719 -46.29 -29.24 -27.38
CA GLY A 719 -47.28 -29.94 -28.22
C GLY A 719 -47.33 -29.47 -29.68
N LYS A 720 -46.30 -28.75 -30.14
CA LYS A 720 -46.17 -28.16 -31.49
C LYS A 720 -45.42 -29.06 -32.47
N SER A 721 -44.75 -30.10 -31.99
CA SER A 721 -44.05 -31.12 -32.79
C SER A 721 -44.24 -32.50 -32.19
N THR A 722 -44.46 -33.51 -33.02
CA THR A 722 -44.36 -34.92 -32.63
C THR A 722 -42.94 -35.49 -32.78
N GLU A 723 -42.10 -34.82 -33.57
CA GLU A 723 -40.71 -35.20 -33.82
C GLU A 723 -39.74 -34.48 -32.89
N VAL A 724 -38.66 -35.18 -32.53
CA VAL A 724 -37.51 -34.62 -31.81
C VAL A 724 -36.25 -34.98 -32.62
N HIS A 725 -35.42 -33.99 -32.93
CA HIS A 725 -34.24 -34.18 -33.77
C HIS A 725 -32.98 -34.49 -32.92
N GLU A 726 -31.96 -35.10 -33.53
CA GLU A 726 -30.70 -35.44 -32.86
C GLU A 726 -30.04 -34.21 -32.20
N PRO A 727 -29.35 -34.37 -31.04
CA PRO A 727 -28.98 -35.62 -30.35
C PRO A 727 -30.06 -36.21 -29.43
N TRP A 728 -31.27 -35.65 -29.43
CA TRP A 728 -32.34 -36.09 -28.54
C TRP A 728 -33.08 -37.30 -29.14
N HIS A 729 -33.39 -38.30 -28.32
CA HIS A 729 -34.10 -39.50 -28.74
C HIS A 729 -35.43 -39.64 -27.97
N LYS A 730 -36.56 -39.76 -28.67
CA LYS A 730 -37.83 -40.15 -28.02
C LYS A 730 -37.77 -41.63 -27.62
N LYS A 731 -38.21 -41.96 -26.41
CA LYS A 731 -38.44 -43.35 -26.00
C LYS A 731 -39.73 -43.85 -26.66
N GLU A 732 -39.69 -45.00 -27.33
CA GLU A 732 -40.86 -45.58 -28.03
C GLU A 732 -42.04 -45.86 -27.07
N GLU A 733 -41.74 -46.12 -25.80
CA GLU A 733 -42.70 -46.32 -24.71
C GLU A 733 -42.99 -45.00 -23.95
N GLY A 734 -43.61 -44.02 -24.61
CA GLY A 734 -44.20 -42.81 -23.99
C GLY A 734 -43.56 -41.48 -24.36
N ASP A 735 -43.84 -40.43 -23.58
CA ASP A 735 -43.39 -39.04 -23.84
C ASP A 735 -42.10 -38.66 -23.08
N GLU A 736 -41.29 -39.65 -22.72
CA GLU A 736 -39.92 -39.43 -22.25
C GLU A 736 -38.98 -39.22 -23.44
N VAL A 737 -38.23 -38.12 -23.43
CA VAL A 737 -37.09 -37.88 -24.31
C VAL A 737 -35.81 -38.17 -23.53
N TYR A 738 -34.84 -38.86 -24.13
CA TYR A 738 -33.55 -39.12 -23.50
C TYR A 738 -32.38 -38.69 -24.38
N ILE A 739 -31.26 -38.39 -23.74
CA ILE A 739 -29.97 -38.14 -24.40
C ILE A 739 -28.88 -38.86 -23.62
N PHE A 740 -28.03 -39.63 -24.31
CA PHE A 740 -26.88 -40.28 -23.67
C PHE A 740 -25.91 -39.22 -23.15
N LEU A 741 -25.38 -39.41 -21.95
CA LEU A 741 -24.46 -38.44 -21.36
C LEU A 741 -23.13 -38.33 -22.13
N SER A 742 -22.75 -39.34 -22.92
CA SER A 742 -21.65 -39.24 -23.89
C SER A 742 -21.88 -38.14 -24.92
N ASP A 743 -23.11 -38.03 -25.41
CA ASP A 743 -23.48 -37.24 -26.57
C ASP A 743 -23.98 -35.84 -26.13
N LEU A 744 -24.66 -35.77 -24.98
CA LEU A 744 -24.87 -34.51 -24.25
C LEU A 744 -23.51 -33.88 -23.90
N ARG A 745 -22.57 -34.60 -23.27
CA ARG A 745 -21.22 -34.08 -22.95
C ARG A 745 -20.50 -33.58 -24.19
N LYS A 746 -20.60 -34.29 -25.32
CA LYS A 746 -20.05 -33.84 -26.61
C LYS A 746 -20.69 -32.51 -27.02
N LYS A 747 -22.01 -32.38 -26.97
CA LYS A 747 -22.72 -31.13 -27.30
C LYS A 747 -22.49 -29.98 -26.33
N ILE A 748 -22.35 -30.25 -25.03
CA ILE A 748 -21.96 -29.23 -24.04
C ILE A 748 -20.50 -28.83 -24.21
N THR A 749 -19.62 -29.76 -24.61
CA THR A 749 -18.26 -29.41 -25.00
C THR A 749 -18.28 -28.54 -26.26
N GLU A 750 -19.05 -28.89 -27.30
CA GLU A 750 -19.22 -28.08 -28.52
C GLU A 750 -19.84 -26.69 -28.24
N TYR A 751 -20.80 -26.60 -27.31
CA TYR A 751 -21.46 -25.35 -26.87
C TYR A 751 -20.54 -24.47 -26.01
N ALA A 752 -19.69 -25.10 -25.19
CA ALA A 752 -18.66 -24.45 -24.38
C ALA A 752 -17.32 -24.26 -25.12
N VAL A 753 -17.30 -24.39 -26.46
CA VAL A 753 -16.15 -23.94 -27.27
C VAL A 753 -16.19 -22.41 -27.38
N GLU A 754 -15.71 -21.77 -26.32
CA GLU A 754 -15.32 -20.36 -26.35
C GLU A 754 -13.83 -20.25 -26.69
N MET A 755 -13.50 -19.43 -27.69
CA MET A 755 -12.14 -19.34 -28.24
C MET A 755 -11.24 -18.47 -27.36
N TYR A 756 -10.74 -19.04 -26.26
CA TYR A 756 -9.84 -18.34 -25.35
C TYR A 756 -8.40 -18.32 -25.89
N GLN A 757 -7.78 -17.13 -25.93
CA GLN A 757 -6.38 -16.98 -26.33
C GLN A 757 -5.44 -17.20 -25.16
N LYS A 758 -4.41 -18.02 -25.39
CA LYS A 758 -3.36 -18.31 -24.40
C LYS A 758 -2.00 -18.07 -25.04
N ASP A 759 -1.18 -17.22 -24.41
CA ASP A 759 0.21 -17.04 -24.81
C ASP A 759 1.04 -18.24 -24.30
N ILE A 760 1.25 -19.24 -25.16
CA ILE A 760 1.92 -20.50 -24.78
C ILE A 760 3.45 -20.40 -24.97
N SER A 761 3.93 -19.56 -25.90
CA SER A 761 5.33 -19.13 -25.89
C SER A 761 5.57 -17.76 -26.53
N TYR A 762 6.58 -17.05 -26.03
CA TYR A 762 7.20 -15.94 -26.76
C TYR A 762 8.27 -16.50 -27.69
N ARG A 763 8.06 -16.38 -29.01
CA ARG A 763 9.14 -16.53 -29.99
C ARG A 763 9.57 -15.16 -30.47
N TYR A 764 10.88 -14.92 -30.45
CA TYR A 764 11.47 -13.79 -31.17
C TYR A 764 11.66 -14.19 -32.63
N ASP A 765 11.49 -13.24 -33.53
CA ASP A 765 11.88 -13.40 -34.93
C ASP A 765 13.41 -13.58 -35.07
N GLU A 766 13.88 -14.09 -36.21
CA GLU A 766 15.33 -14.28 -36.47
C GLU A 766 16.13 -12.95 -36.39
N GLY A 767 15.44 -11.80 -36.44
CA GLY A 767 16.01 -10.47 -36.22
C GLY A 767 16.00 -9.96 -34.77
N GLY A 768 15.33 -10.66 -33.84
CA GLY A 768 15.27 -10.33 -32.42
C GLY A 768 14.59 -8.99 -32.07
N LYS A 769 13.69 -8.49 -32.92
CA LYS A 769 13.15 -7.12 -32.83
C LYS A 769 11.68 -7.03 -32.47
N SER A 770 10.91 -8.10 -32.62
CA SER A 770 9.53 -8.20 -32.13
C SER A 770 9.33 -9.49 -31.34
N ALA A 771 8.69 -9.39 -30.18
CA ALA A 771 8.16 -10.56 -29.50
C ALA A 771 6.88 -11.00 -30.22
N VAL A 772 6.94 -12.10 -30.96
CA VAL A 772 5.77 -12.72 -31.56
C VAL A 772 5.13 -13.61 -30.50
N SER A 773 3.98 -13.18 -29.97
CA SER A 773 3.09 -14.04 -29.20
C SER A 773 2.60 -15.16 -30.11
N GLU A 774 3.11 -16.38 -29.92
CA GLU A 774 2.59 -17.56 -30.62
C GLU A 774 1.32 -18.02 -29.88
N ARG A 775 0.20 -17.40 -30.25
CA ARG A 775 -1.11 -17.60 -29.61
C ARG A 775 -1.72 -18.90 -30.10
N GLU A 776 -1.75 -19.90 -29.22
CA GLU A 776 -2.61 -21.06 -29.45
C GLU A 776 -4.03 -20.75 -28.98
N TRP A 777 -4.99 -21.20 -29.77
CA TRP A 777 -6.42 -21.13 -29.46
C TRP A 777 -6.81 -22.44 -28.77
N GLU A 778 -6.79 -22.44 -27.43
CA GLU A 778 -7.36 -23.56 -26.69
C GLU A 778 -8.89 -23.55 -26.87
N LYS A 779 -9.47 -24.72 -27.13
CA LYS A 779 -10.88 -24.83 -27.52
C LYS A 779 -11.86 -24.71 -26.36
N VAL A 780 -11.41 -24.83 -25.11
CA VAL A 780 -12.23 -24.77 -23.90
C VAL A 780 -11.34 -24.26 -22.76
N ASP A 781 -11.92 -23.46 -21.85
CA ASP A 781 -11.37 -23.10 -20.53
C ASP A 781 -10.72 -24.33 -19.84
N PRO A 782 -9.41 -24.30 -19.50
CA PRO A 782 -8.71 -25.44 -18.91
C PRO A 782 -9.28 -25.96 -17.59
N GLN A 783 -9.91 -25.09 -16.77
CA GLN A 783 -10.57 -25.53 -15.54
C GLN A 783 -11.86 -26.28 -15.89
N LEU A 784 -12.67 -25.72 -16.79
CA LEU A 784 -13.91 -26.32 -17.27
C LEU A 784 -13.67 -27.68 -17.97
N ALA A 785 -12.60 -27.77 -18.76
CA ALA A 785 -12.22 -28.98 -19.50
C ALA A 785 -11.98 -30.20 -18.58
N GLU A 786 -11.51 -30.00 -17.34
CA GLU A 786 -11.33 -31.08 -16.38
C GLU A 786 -12.69 -31.71 -15.96
N PHE A 787 -13.70 -30.88 -15.74
CA PHE A 787 -15.04 -31.30 -15.33
C PHE A 787 -15.91 -31.82 -16.49
N LEU A 788 -15.54 -31.51 -17.74
CA LEU A 788 -16.10 -32.10 -18.96
C LEU A 788 -15.53 -33.50 -19.28
N ASN A 789 -14.72 -34.11 -18.40
CA ASN A 789 -14.36 -35.52 -18.48
C ASN A 789 -15.57 -36.44 -18.16
N ASN A 790 -15.64 -37.63 -18.76
CA ASN A 790 -16.79 -38.54 -18.69
C ASN A 790 -17.29 -38.81 -17.25
N SER A 791 -16.40 -39.14 -16.29
CA SER A 791 -16.81 -39.44 -14.92
C SER A 791 -17.36 -38.20 -14.20
N LYS A 792 -16.55 -37.13 -14.13
CA LYS A 792 -16.92 -35.88 -13.46
C LYS A 792 -18.20 -35.26 -14.04
N PHE A 793 -18.39 -35.30 -15.35
CA PHE A 793 -19.62 -34.81 -15.99
C PHE A 793 -20.86 -35.59 -15.53
N ILE A 794 -20.77 -36.93 -15.42
CA ILE A 794 -21.87 -37.76 -14.92
C ILE A 794 -22.14 -37.47 -13.44
N GLU A 795 -21.11 -37.38 -12.61
CA GLU A 795 -21.20 -37.03 -11.18
C GLU A 795 -21.88 -35.66 -10.96
N ILE A 796 -21.52 -34.64 -11.76
CA ILE A 796 -22.13 -33.30 -11.72
C ILE A 796 -23.62 -33.37 -12.07
N LEU A 797 -23.98 -34.07 -13.15
CA LEU A 797 -25.38 -34.18 -13.56
C LEU A 797 -26.22 -34.96 -12.53
N GLN A 798 -25.68 -36.03 -11.94
CA GLN A 798 -26.34 -36.76 -10.85
C GLN A 798 -26.46 -35.95 -9.55
N LYS A 799 -25.60 -34.95 -9.33
CA LYS A 799 -25.61 -34.06 -8.15
C LYS A 799 -26.62 -32.91 -8.25
N PHE A 800 -26.89 -32.40 -9.45
CA PHE A 800 -27.69 -31.19 -9.64
C PHE A 800 -29.05 -31.39 -10.34
N PHE A 801 -29.25 -32.46 -11.12
CA PHE A 801 -30.58 -32.78 -11.65
C PHE A 801 -31.40 -33.59 -10.63
N PRO A 802 -32.75 -33.51 -10.66
CA PRO A 802 -33.60 -34.25 -9.72
C PRO A 802 -33.37 -35.76 -9.74
N ASP A 803 -33.64 -36.41 -8.61
CA ASP A 803 -33.45 -37.86 -8.49
C ASP A 803 -34.30 -38.61 -9.55
N LYS A 804 -33.71 -39.66 -10.13
CA LYS A 804 -34.18 -40.42 -11.31
C LYS A 804 -34.12 -39.69 -12.67
N THR A 805 -33.76 -38.41 -12.77
CA THR A 805 -33.58 -37.71 -14.06
C THR A 805 -32.33 -38.20 -14.82
N VAL A 806 -31.26 -38.58 -14.10
CA VAL A 806 -30.06 -39.22 -14.68
C VAL A 806 -30.04 -40.70 -14.31
N ARG A 807 -30.12 -41.60 -15.29
CA ARG A 807 -30.19 -43.05 -15.09
C ARG A 807 -29.55 -43.82 -16.25
N ARG A 808 -29.30 -45.13 -16.09
CA ARG A 808 -28.70 -45.96 -17.16
C ARG A 808 -29.74 -46.41 -18.19
N HIS A 809 -29.30 -46.53 -19.44
CA HIS A 809 -30.02 -47.10 -20.57
C HIS A 809 -29.04 -47.84 -21.47
N ARG A 810 -29.26 -49.16 -21.68
CA ARG A 810 -28.36 -50.04 -22.47
C ARG A 810 -26.87 -49.79 -22.11
N ASP A 811 -26.58 -49.96 -20.82
CA ASP A 811 -25.28 -49.79 -20.14
C ASP A 811 -24.58 -48.42 -20.20
N ARG A 812 -25.16 -47.42 -20.89
CA ARG A 812 -24.70 -46.03 -20.86
C ARG A 812 -25.58 -45.17 -19.95
N TYR A 813 -25.02 -44.15 -19.31
CA TYR A 813 -25.84 -43.15 -18.61
C TYR A 813 -26.54 -42.22 -19.61
N ALA A 814 -27.77 -41.82 -19.31
CA ALA A 814 -28.55 -40.86 -20.08
C ALA A 814 -29.32 -39.90 -19.15
N LEU A 815 -29.53 -38.67 -19.62
CA LEU A 815 -30.48 -37.72 -19.05
C LEU A 815 -31.86 -38.01 -19.65
N PHE A 816 -32.88 -38.14 -18.81
CA PHE A 816 -34.27 -38.37 -19.21
C PHE A 816 -35.13 -37.16 -18.86
N LEU A 817 -35.88 -36.65 -19.84
CA LEU A 817 -36.75 -35.49 -19.73
C LEU A 817 -38.18 -35.92 -20.04
N ASN A 818 -39.11 -35.56 -19.16
CA ASN A 818 -40.55 -35.57 -19.40
C ASN A 818 -41.10 -34.13 -19.22
N SER A 819 -42.38 -33.90 -19.51
CA SER A 819 -42.98 -32.56 -19.42
C SER A 819 -42.73 -31.88 -18.06
N GLU A 820 -42.94 -32.59 -16.94
CA GLU A 820 -42.74 -32.05 -15.59
C GLU A 820 -41.27 -31.69 -15.31
N SER A 821 -40.33 -32.56 -15.68
CA SER A 821 -38.89 -32.34 -15.49
C SER A 821 -38.38 -31.21 -16.38
N TYR A 822 -38.86 -31.13 -17.63
CA TYR A 822 -38.54 -30.06 -18.55
C TYR A 822 -39.07 -28.71 -18.03
N SER A 823 -40.33 -28.65 -17.58
CA SER A 823 -40.90 -27.47 -16.93
C SER A 823 -40.05 -27.00 -15.73
N LYS A 824 -39.62 -27.92 -14.85
CA LYS A 824 -38.74 -27.60 -13.72
C LYS A 824 -37.38 -27.06 -14.16
N ILE A 825 -36.76 -27.64 -15.19
CA ILE A 825 -35.47 -27.20 -15.72
C ILE A 825 -35.57 -25.80 -16.34
N ILE A 826 -36.66 -25.50 -17.07
CA ILE A 826 -36.84 -24.17 -17.67
C ILE A 826 -37.26 -23.10 -16.65
N SER A 827 -37.97 -23.47 -15.57
CA SER A 827 -38.42 -22.54 -14.52
C SER A 827 -37.39 -22.22 -13.43
N LEU A 828 -36.22 -22.89 -13.44
CA LEU A 828 -35.16 -22.64 -12.46
C LEU A 828 -34.55 -21.24 -12.62
N ASN A 829 -34.73 -20.44 -11.56
CA ASN A 829 -33.83 -19.36 -11.14
C ASN A 829 -32.82 -19.91 -10.12
N PHE A 830 -31.63 -19.32 -10.02
CA PHE A 830 -30.47 -19.92 -9.34
C PHE A 830 -30.46 -19.87 -7.79
N SER A 831 -31.57 -19.48 -7.15
CA SER A 831 -31.63 -19.24 -5.69
C SER A 831 -31.80 -20.47 -4.81
N GLU A 832 -32.16 -21.65 -5.36
CA GLU A 832 -32.35 -22.87 -4.57
C GLU A 832 -31.07 -23.72 -4.45
N SER A 833 -30.69 -24.05 -3.22
CA SER A 833 -29.56 -24.95 -2.93
C SER A 833 -29.96 -26.43 -3.06
N PRO A 834 -29.09 -27.31 -3.58
CA PRO A 834 -29.41 -28.73 -3.75
C PRO A 834 -29.71 -29.41 -2.40
N SER A 835 -30.76 -30.24 -2.40
CA SER A 835 -31.23 -30.97 -1.23
C SER A 835 -30.18 -31.96 -0.70
N ARG A 836 -30.09 -32.12 0.63
CA ARG A 836 -29.22 -33.15 1.23
C ARG A 836 -29.72 -34.54 0.85
N VAL A 837 -28.92 -35.29 0.09
CA VAL A 837 -29.15 -36.72 -0.17
C VAL A 837 -29.10 -37.49 1.15
N ALA A 838 -30.14 -38.27 1.43
CA ALA A 838 -30.17 -39.20 2.55
C ALA A 838 -29.36 -40.46 2.23
N VAL A 839 -28.49 -40.88 3.14
CA VAL A 839 -27.73 -42.14 3.01
C VAL A 839 -28.59 -43.28 3.56
N GLU A 840 -29.27 -44.02 2.68
CA GLU A 840 -29.89 -45.28 3.04
C GLU A 840 -28.82 -46.38 3.22
N ASN A 841 -28.66 -46.86 4.45
CA ASN A 841 -27.89 -48.08 4.72
C ASN A 841 -28.71 -49.32 4.37
N LYS A 842 -28.22 -50.17 3.45
CA LYS A 842 -28.61 -51.59 3.38
C LYS A 842 -27.43 -52.52 3.17
N GLU A 843 -27.03 -53.10 4.30
CA GLU A 843 -26.46 -54.43 4.55
C GLU A 843 -26.00 -55.33 3.38
N GLY A 844 -24.80 -55.91 3.53
CA GLY A 844 -24.49 -57.24 2.99
C GLY A 844 -23.02 -57.50 2.64
N GLY A 845 -22.35 -58.42 3.37
CA GLY A 845 -21.30 -59.22 2.70
C GLY A 845 -19.91 -59.46 3.30
N LYS A 846 -19.71 -59.44 4.64
CA LYS A 846 -18.64 -60.18 5.37
C LYS A 846 -17.13 -59.93 5.09
N THR A 847 -16.39 -59.83 6.19
CA THR A 847 -14.93 -60.10 6.36
C THR A 847 -13.93 -59.16 5.65
N ARG A 848 -12.77 -58.84 6.22
CA ARG A 848 -12.06 -59.45 7.36
C ARG A 848 -11.22 -58.41 8.13
N ASP A 849 -11.07 -58.65 9.44
CA ASP A 849 -10.11 -58.16 10.46
C ASP A 849 -8.99 -57.18 9.98
N SER A 850 -8.57 -56.15 10.74
CA SER A 850 -8.19 -56.26 12.16
C SER A 850 -7.83 -54.93 12.87
N TYR A 851 -7.84 -54.96 14.21
CA TYR A 851 -7.17 -54.08 15.20
C TYR A 851 -7.58 -52.60 15.40
N ASN A 852 -8.18 -52.35 16.59
CA ASN A 852 -7.77 -51.43 17.67
C ASN A 852 -7.50 -49.92 17.40
N SER A 853 -7.86 -49.00 18.30
CA SER A 853 -8.65 -49.08 19.55
C SER A 853 -8.91 -47.70 20.17
N GLN A 854 -10.00 -47.59 20.96
CA GLN A 854 -10.31 -46.52 21.94
C GLN A 854 -10.57 -45.11 21.35
N SER A 855 -11.69 -44.39 21.57
CA SER A 855 -12.75 -44.35 22.61
C SER A 855 -12.44 -43.55 23.88
N SER A 856 -13.08 -42.39 24.03
CA SER A 856 -13.42 -41.80 25.32
C SER A 856 -14.62 -40.84 25.21
N ASP A 857 -15.83 -41.36 25.35
CA ASP A 857 -17.03 -40.55 25.57
C ASP A 857 -17.01 -39.88 26.95
N LYS A 858 -17.65 -38.71 27.08
CA LYS A 858 -18.49 -38.41 28.25
C LYS A 858 -19.77 -37.69 27.85
N ASN A 859 -20.90 -38.31 28.20
CA ASN A 859 -22.25 -37.76 28.08
C ASN A 859 -22.53 -36.69 29.15
N THR A 860 -23.52 -35.82 28.88
CA THR A 860 -24.68 -35.58 29.78
C THR A 860 -25.84 -34.91 29.05
N ASN A 861 -26.93 -35.66 28.86
CA ASN A 861 -28.33 -35.17 28.84
C ASN A 861 -28.87 -35.21 30.31
N PRO A 862 -30.14 -34.85 30.68
CA PRO A 862 -31.33 -34.64 29.84
C PRO A 862 -32.37 -33.53 30.23
N SER A 863 -33.25 -33.20 29.27
CA SER A 863 -34.74 -33.05 29.37
C SER A 863 -35.49 -32.18 30.40
N ASN A 864 -36.61 -31.61 29.90
CA ASN A 864 -37.91 -31.28 30.55
C ASN A 864 -38.04 -30.03 31.45
N LEU A 865 -39.02 -29.16 31.12
CA LEU A 865 -40.24 -28.98 31.94
C LEU A 865 -41.32 -28.03 31.33
N THR A 866 -42.58 -28.37 31.60
CA THR A 866 -43.83 -27.57 31.56
C THR A 866 -44.89 -28.47 32.25
N PRO A 867 -46.01 -27.99 32.88
CA PRO A 867 -46.80 -26.82 32.45
C PRO A 867 -47.53 -25.98 33.56
N LEU A 868 -48.32 -24.97 33.13
CA LEU A 868 -49.60 -24.46 33.70
C LEU A 868 -49.72 -23.68 35.07
N ARG A 869 -49.97 -22.36 34.95
CA ARG A 869 -51.22 -21.59 35.33
C ARG A 869 -51.55 -21.04 36.76
N SER A 870 -51.99 -19.76 36.74
CA SER A 870 -53.25 -19.19 37.33
C SER A 870 -53.39 -18.98 38.86
N PRO A 871 -54.45 -18.26 39.36
CA PRO A 871 -55.56 -17.49 38.70
C PRO A 871 -55.11 -16.10 38.17
N GLY A 872 -55.93 -15.12 37.74
CA GLY A 872 -57.40 -14.90 37.62
C GLY A 872 -57.66 -13.48 37.05
N ASP A 873 -58.83 -12.82 37.01
CA ASP A 873 -60.29 -13.15 36.96
C ASP A 873 -61.02 -11.77 36.88
N SER A 874 -62.26 -11.52 36.38
CA SER A 874 -63.37 -12.28 35.76
C SER A 874 -64.35 -11.29 35.02
N TYR A 875 -65.51 -11.74 34.50
CA TYR A 875 -66.57 -11.00 33.74
C TYR A 875 -66.18 -10.51 32.31
N SER A 876 -67.08 -10.42 31.30
CA SER A 876 -68.43 -11.00 31.03
C SER A 876 -68.84 -10.71 29.57
N ASP A 877 -69.58 -11.62 28.90
CA ASP A 877 -70.52 -11.47 27.76
C ASP A 877 -70.18 -10.54 26.54
N SER A 878 -70.57 -10.80 25.28
CA SER A 878 -71.60 -11.67 24.69
C SER A 878 -71.29 -12.11 23.24
N GLU A 879 -72.16 -12.98 22.71
CA GLU A 879 -72.58 -13.26 21.31
C GLU A 879 -72.30 -12.18 20.20
N ILE A 880 -72.28 -12.43 18.86
CA ILE A 880 -72.89 -13.52 18.03
C ILE A 880 -72.31 -13.61 16.57
N LYS A 881 -72.45 -14.78 15.90
CA LYS A 881 -72.71 -15.16 14.45
C LYS A 881 -72.51 -14.11 13.27
N ILE A 882 -72.29 -14.43 11.97
CA ILE A 882 -72.13 -15.66 11.14
C ILE A 882 -71.54 -15.38 9.72
N GLN A 883 -71.10 -16.46 9.04
CA GLN A 883 -70.81 -16.70 7.59
C GLN A 883 -71.42 -15.77 6.50
N ASN A 884 -70.72 -15.60 5.35
CA ASN A 884 -70.97 -16.28 4.04
C ASN A 884 -69.93 -15.83 2.96
N LYS A 885 -69.40 -16.71 2.07
CA LYS A 885 -69.82 -17.05 0.68
C LYS A 885 -70.07 -15.84 -0.26
N GLY A 886 -69.59 -15.81 -1.51
CA GLY A 886 -68.80 -16.79 -2.30
C GLY A 886 -68.53 -16.31 -3.74
N SER A 887 -68.11 -17.24 -4.63
CA SER A 887 -68.41 -17.34 -6.10
C SER A 887 -68.96 -16.10 -6.86
N GLU A 888 -68.50 -15.71 -8.07
CA GLU A 888 -68.00 -16.47 -9.24
C GLU A 888 -67.22 -15.52 -10.23
N LYS A 889 -66.39 -15.99 -11.18
CA LYS A 889 -66.62 -16.14 -12.65
C LYS A 889 -67.46 -15.02 -13.34
N GLU A 890 -67.23 -14.59 -14.59
CA GLU A 890 -66.37 -15.10 -15.69
C GLU A 890 -65.91 -13.99 -16.68
N ASN A 891 -65.38 -14.34 -17.86
CA ASN A 891 -64.74 -13.45 -18.85
C ASN A 891 -65.71 -12.55 -19.66
N THR A 892 -65.20 -11.42 -20.19
CA THR A 892 -65.29 -11.10 -21.65
C THR A 892 -64.37 -9.93 -22.08
N LYS A 893 -64.05 -9.87 -23.38
CA LYS A 893 -63.42 -8.75 -24.12
C LYS A 893 -64.38 -8.33 -25.25
N PRO A 894 -64.37 -7.07 -25.73
CA PRO A 894 -63.62 -6.80 -26.97
C PRO A 894 -62.93 -5.41 -27.09
N ARG A 895 -62.30 -5.25 -28.26
CA ARG A 895 -61.37 -4.23 -28.81
C ARG A 895 -62.13 -3.01 -29.42
N VAL A 896 -61.40 -2.09 -30.10
CA VAL A 896 -61.85 -1.03 -31.06
C VAL A 896 -62.04 0.37 -30.39
N GLU A 897 -61.53 1.52 -30.87
CA GLU A 897 -60.62 1.90 -32.01
C GLU A 897 -60.03 3.33 -31.85
N LEU A 898 -59.11 3.74 -32.77
CA LEU A 898 -58.90 5.07 -33.44
C LEU A 898 -59.13 6.43 -32.69
N LYS A 899 -58.52 7.60 -33.02
CA LYS A 899 -57.27 8.07 -33.71
C LYS A 899 -57.37 9.63 -33.79
N GLU A 900 -56.29 10.34 -34.20
CA GLU A 900 -56.32 11.65 -34.92
C GLU A 900 -56.83 12.94 -34.17
N GLN A 901 -56.40 14.19 -34.45
CA GLN A 901 -55.27 14.73 -35.26
C GLN A 901 -54.94 16.23 -34.95
N MET A 902 -53.66 16.64 -35.13
CA MET A 902 -53.19 17.91 -35.76
C MET A 902 -53.53 19.32 -35.13
N THR A 903 -52.92 20.48 -35.53
CA THR A 903 -52.00 20.86 -36.64
C THR A 903 -51.18 22.17 -36.33
N LEU A 904 -49.90 22.25 -36.75
CA LEU A 904 -49.16 23.43 -37.31
C LEU A 904 -48.94 24.70 -36.43
N GLN A 905 -47.92 25.57 -36.59
CA GLN A 905 -46.72 25.71 -37.46
C GLN A 905 -45.69 26.67 -36.75
N ASN A 906 -44.53 27.18 -37.21
CA ASN A 906 -43.70 27.25 -38.44
C ASN A 906 -42.26 27.70 -38.00
N SER A 907 -41.16 27.69 -38.77
CA SER A 907 -40.72 27.02 -40.01
C SER A 907 -39.18 27.09 -40.16
N ASN A 908 -38.59 26.13 -40.90
CA ASN A 908 -37.38 26.27 -41.76
C ASN A 908 -36.00 26.63 -41.11
N LYS A 909 -34.84 26.25 -41.67
CA LYS A 909 -34.54 25.71 -43.03
C LYS A 909 -33.22 24.89 -43.07
N ASN A 910 -33.23 23.75 -43.78
CA ASN A 910 -32.12 23.08 -44.52
C ASN A 910 -30.80 22.68 -43.79
N SER A 911 -30.09 21.60 -44.18
CA SER A 911 -30.44 20.47 -45.07
C SER A 911 -29.43 19.30 -44.99
N GLU A 912 -30.00 18.08 -44.90
CA GLU A 912 -29.54 16.85 -45.57
C GLU A 912 -28.24 16.13 -45.15
N SER A 913 -28.11 14.92 -45.69
CA SER A 913 -27.31 13.78 -45.24
C SER A 913 -26.99 12.88 -46.43
N GLU A 914 -26.00 11.99 -46.35
CA GLU A 914 -26.22 10.56 -46.67
C GLU A 914 -25.04 9.66 -46.32
N THR A 915 -25.25 8.34 -46.42
CA THR A 915 -24.27 7.27 -46.20
C THR A 915 -24.20 6.36 -47.43
N THR A 916 -23.01 5.95 -47.87
CA THR A 916 -22.69 4.54 -48.26
C THR A 916 -21.25 4.36 -48.77
N THR A 917 -20.76 3.12 -48.68
CA THR A 917 -19.53 2.54 -49.28
C THR A 917 -19.86 1.79 -50.59
N PRO A 918 -18.95 1.19 -51.42
CA PRO A 918 -17.50 0.91 -51.21
C PRO A 918 -16.61 1.05 -52.50
N THR A 919 -15.47 0.31 -52.52
CA THR A 919 -14.70 -0.26 -53.67
C THR A 919 -13.53 0.50 -54.35
N HIS A 920 -12.52 -0.29 -54.77
CA HIS A 920 -11.22 0.10 -55.37
C HIS A 920 -11.23 0.21 -56.91
N PRO A 921 -10.26 0.94 -57.51
CA PRO A 921 -9.09 0.28 -58.15
C PRO A 921 -7.74 0.70 -57.50
N ARG A 922 -6.55 0.06 -57.60
CA ARG A 922 -5.87 -0.91 -58.50
C ARG A 922 -4.93 -0.25 -59.54
N LEU A 923 -3.68 -0.75 -59.62
CA LEU A 923 -2.60 -0.40 -60.59
C LEU A 923 -1.98 1.01 -60.38
N ASP A 924 -0.73 1.36 -60.75
CA ASP A 924 0.60 0.69 -60.94
C ASP A 924 1.62 1.83 -61.28
N SER A 925 2.95 1.69 -61.44
CA SER A 925 3.98 0.66 -61.18
C SER A 925 5.38 1.34 -61.24
N ASP A 926 6.44 0.59 -60.92
CA ASP A 926 7.86 0.84 -61.25
C ASP A 926 8.54 2.13 -60.69
N SER A 927 9.88 2.16 -60.49
CA SER A 927 10.95 1.16 -60.76
C SER A 927 11.82 0.99 -59.49
N GLN A 928 12.26 -0.20 -59.10
CA GLN A 928 13.41 -0.95 -59.64
C GLN A 928 14.72 -0.12 -59.64
N LYS A 929 15.89 -0.63 -59.24
CA LYS A 929 16.40 -2.02 -59.32
C LYS A 929 17.68 -2.18 -58.48
N LYS A 930 17.87 -3.35 -57.83
CA LYS A 930 19.14 -4.15 -57.74
C LYS A 930 20.44 -3.50 -57.15
N SER A 931 21.45 -4.24 -56.69
CA SER A 931 21.60 -5.64 -56.17
C SER A 931 23.07 -5.90 -55.81
N LEU A 932 23.34 -7.06 -55.19
CA LEU A 932 24.66 -7.74 -55.08
C LEU A 932 25.70 -7.06 -54.16
N SER A 933 26.72 -7.74 -53.63
CA SER A 933 26.86 -9.07 -52.96
C SER A 933 28.36 -9.36 -52.80
N ARG A 934 28.73 -10.20 -51.82
CA ARG A 934 30.10 -10.73 -51.56
C ARG A 934 31.02 -9.66 -50.93
N ASN A 935 31.65 -9.89 -49.77
CA ASN A 935 32.48 -11.01 -49.27
C ASN A 935 33.96 -10.88 -49.67
N TYR A 936 34.80 -11.54 -48.86
CA TYR A 936 36.26 -11.42 -48.73
C TYR A 936 36.73 -10.15 -47.98
N SER A 937 37.71 -10.19 -47.08
CA SER A 937 38.20 -11.19 -46.08
C SER A 937 39.57 -10.70 -45.56
N LYS A 938 40.05 -11.21 -44.41
CA LYS A 938 41.39 -10.96 -43.85
C LYS A 938 41.58 -9.50 -43.37
N GLU A 939 42.47 -9.17 -42.44
CA GLU A 939 43.41 -9.99 -41.65
C GLU A 939 43.68 -9.31 -40.28
N GLY A 940 44.05 -10.10 -39.27
CA GLY A 940 44.85 -9.62 -38.13
C GLY A 940 44.14 -9.02 -36.90
N VAL A 941 44.63 -9.46 -35.73
CA VAL A 941 44.70 -8.78 -34.42
C VAL A 941 43.38 -8.36 -33.73
N GLU A 942 43.11 -9.11 -32.66
CA GLU A 942 42.48 -8.74 -31.37
C GLU A 942 41.74 -7.39 -31.27
N LYS A 943 40.42 -7.44 -31.01
CA LYS A 943 39.69 -6.35 -30.34
C LYS A 943 38.74 -6.89 -29.27
N ASN A 944 39.17 -6.76 -28.02
CA ASN A 944 38.41 -7.12 -26.83
C ASN A 944 37.40 -6.05 -26.41
N SER A 945 36.34 -6.52 -25.74
CA SER A 945 35.62 -5.87 -24.63
C SER A 945 35.20 -4.39 -24.72
N ALA A 946 33.88 -4.15 -24.82
CA ALA A 946 33.21 -3.12 -24.04
C ALA A 946 31.73 -3.52 -23.80
N THR A 947 31.35 -3.72 -22.53
CA THR A 947 30.04 -4.22 -22.04
C THR A 947 29.71 -5.70 -22.30
N GLN A 948 29.14 -6.36 -21.27
CA GLN A 948 28.11 -7.40 -21.45
C GLN A 948 27.39 -7.67 -20.12
N GLY A 949 26.05 -7.62 -20.16
CA GLY A 949 25.26 -8.55 -19.35
C GLY A 949 25.31 -9.92 -20.04
N LEU A 950 25.28 -11.00 -19.27
CA LEU A 950 25.52 -12.36 -19.77
C LEU A 950 24.50 -12.73 -20.85
N THR A 951 24.97 -13.11 -22.04
CA THR A 951 24.13 -13.73 -23.08
C THR A 951 23.50 -15.01 -22.55
N ALA A 952 22.41 -15.50 -23.17
CA ALA A 952 21.75 -16.75 -22.74
C ALA A 952 22.70 -17.97 -22.65
N LYS A 953 23.81 -17.97 -23.40
CA LYS A 953 24.88 -18.97 -23.28
C LYS A 953 25.77 -18.72 -22.05
N GLN A 954 26.28 -17.50 -21.88
CA GLN A 954 27.11 -17.12 -20.72
C GLN A 954 26.33 -17.23 -19.39
N GLN A 955 25.01 -16.98 -19.40
CA GLN A 955 24.13 -17.16 -18.25
C GLN A 955 23.99 -18.64 -17.88
N LYS A 956 23.72 -19.51 -18.87
CA LYS A 956 23.71 -20.98 -18.65
C LYS A 956 25.07 -21.51 -18.18
N ILE A 957 26.17 -20.92 -18.66
CA ILE A 957 27.53 -21.18 -18.16
C ILE A 957 27.65 -20.78 -16.68
N LEU A 958 27.31 -19.53 -16.32
CA LEU A 958 27.40 -19.06 -14.93
C LEU A 958 26.51 -19.87 -13.98
N ASP A 959 25.31 -20.25 -14.41
CA ASP A 959 24.40 -21.05 -13.61
C ASP A 959 24.87 -22.50 -13.45
N LEU A 960 25.53 -23.08 -14.46
CA LEU A 960 26.23 -24.36 -14.35
C LEU A 960 27.42 -24.28 -13.38
N LEU A 961 28.24 -23.23 -13.44
CA LEU A 961 29.36 -23.03 -12.50
C LEU A 961 28.84 -22.86 -11.06
N LYS A 962 27.77 -22.07 -10.85
CA LYS A 962 27.08 -21.93 -9.56
C LYS A 962 26.45 -23.26 -9.09
N LYS A 963 25.93 -24.09 -10.00
CA LYS A 963 25.37 -25.42 -9.71
C LYS A 963 26.46 -26.39 -9.26
N LEU A 964 27.63 -26.39 -9.91
CA LEU A 964 28.80 -27.17 -9.50
C LEU A 964 29.32 -26.73 -8.13
N ARG A 965 29.45 -25.42 -7.87
CA ARG A 965 29.91 -24.88 -6.57
C ARG A 965 29.09 -25.38 -5.37
N LYS A 966 27.79 -25.64 -5.55
CA LYS A 966 26.91 -26.15 -4.49
C LYS A 966 27.18 -27.61 -4.08
N ARG A 967 28.02 -28.35 -4.81
CA ARG A 967 28.50 -29.69 -4.42
C ARG A 967 29.83 -29.58 -3.67
N VAL A 968 30.03 -30.45 -2.67
CA VAL A 968 31.28 -30.49 -1.88
C VAL A 968 32.46 -30.82 -2.81
N GLY A 969 33.48 -29.97 -2.82
CA GLY A 969 34.63 -30.08 -3.73
C GLY A 969 34.34 -29.68 -5.19
N GLY A 970 33.16 -29.13 -5.49
CA GLY A 970 32.80 -28.69 -6.84
C GLY A 970 32.52 -29.80 -7.86
N VAL A 971 32.44 -31.07 -7.42
CA VAL A 971 32.31 -32.26 -8.27
C VAL A 971 30.83 -32.66 -8.46
N MET A 972 30.45 -33.08 -9.66
CA MET A 972 29.10 -33.57 -10.00
C MET A 972 29.15 -34.71 -11.03
N PRO A 973 28.33 -35.76 -10.91
CA PRO A 973 28.18 -36.78 -11.95
C PRO A 973 27.59 -36.20 -13.23
N LEU A 974 28.09 -36.61 -14.40
CA LEU A 974 27.59 -36.17 -15.71
C LEU A 974 26.10 -36.51 -15.92
N ALA A 975 25.59 -37.55 -15.25
CA ALA A 975 24.18 -37.93 -15.30
C ALA A 975 23.23 -36.93 -14.61
N GLU A 976 23.73 -36.01 -13.77
CA GLU A 976 22.95 -34.94 -13.12
C GLU A 976 22.87 -33.65 -13.98
N LEU A 977 23.48 -33.68 -15.17
CA LEU A 977 23.46 -32.57 -16.12
C LEU A 977 22.41 -32.80 -17.22
N SER A 978 21.71 -31.73 -17.57
CA SER A 978 20.82 -31.72 -18.71
C SER A 978 21.58 -31.90 -20.03
N LYS A 979 20.85 -32.29 -21.09
CA LYS A 979 21.38 -32.38 -22.47
C LYS A 979 21.86 -31.04 -23.05
N GLU A 980 21.65 -29.92 -22.34
CA GLU A 980 22.19 -28.61 -22.71
C GLU A 980 23.46 -28.30 -21.93
N GLU A 981 23.48 -28.52 -20.60
CA GLU A 981 24.69 -28.38 -19.78
C GLU A 981 25.82 -29.30 -20.26
N LEU A 982 25.50 -30.54 -20.65
CA LEU A 982 26.45 -31.49 -21.22
C LEU A 982 27.15 -30.98 -22.50
N LYS A 983 26.48 -30.12 -23.28
CA LYS A 983 27.05 -29.52 -24.51
C LYS A 983 28.01 -28.37 -24.22
N LEU A 984 27.93 -27.76 -23.05
CA LEU A 984 28.84 -26.67 -22.64
C LEU A 984 30.18 -27.20 -22.11
N LEU A 985 30.25 -28.48 -21.70
CA LEU A 985 31.44 -28.99 -21.01
C LEU A 985 32.74 -28.96 -21.82
N PRO A 986 32.77 -29.31 -23.12
CA PRO A 986 34.02 -29.27 -23.90
C PRO A 986 34.61 -27.86 -23.95
N GLU A 987 33.76 -26.86 -24.23
CA GLU A 987 34.11 -25.44 -24.27
C GLU A 987 34.54 -24.91 -22.91
N LEU A 988 33.82 -25.27 -21.83
CA LEU A 988 34.19 -24.88 -20.46
C LEU A 988 35.50 -25.51 -19.98
N LYS A 989 35.88 -26.67 -20.52
CA LYS A 989 37.17 -27.31 -20.28
C LYS A 989 38.28 -26.71 -21.15
N GLU A 990 37.95 -26.26 -22.36
CA GLU A 990 38.86 -25.56 -23.27
C GLU A 990 39.26 -24.18 -22.73
N ILE A 991 38.32 -23.41 -22.17
CA ILE A 991 38.64 -22.17 -21.42
C ILE A 991 39.16 -22.42 -19.99
N GLY A 992 39.35 -23.68 -19.59
CA GLY A 992 39.95 -24.06 -18.31
C GLY A 992 39.11 -23.80 -17.06
N TYR A 993 37.80 -23.56 -17.17
CA TYR A 993 36.90 -23.25 -16.03
C TYR A 993 36.38 -24.51 -15.31
N ILE A 994 36.40 -25.67 -15.98
CA ILE A 994 36.08 -26.98 -15.41
C ILE A 994 37.07 -28.04 -15.92
N ASN A 995 37.07 -29.20 -15.27
CA ASN A 995 37.54 -30.43 -15.87
C ASN A 995 36.46 -31.50 -15.80
N PHE A 996 36.55 -32.51 -16.66
CA PHE A 996 35.66 -33.67 -16.62
C PHE A 996 36.33 -34.94 -17.18
N ASN A 997 35.84 -36.09 -16.74
CA ASN A 997 36.12 -37.42 -17.24
C ASN A 997 34.81 -38.12 -17.64
N ASN A 998 34.82 -39.42 -17.94
CA ASN A 998 33.65 -40.16 -18.44
C ASN A 998 32.51 -40.33 -17.41
N ILE A 999 32.67 -39.88 -16.16
CA ILE A 999 31.72 -40.09 -15.06
C ILE A 999 31.35 -38.76 -14.39
N ASN A 1000 32.33 -37.89 -14.13
CA ASN A 1000 32.18 -36.66 -13.35
C ASN A 1000 32.74 -35.42 -14.08
N VAL A 1001 32.13 -34.27 -13.78
CA VAL A 1001 32.65 -32.91 -13.99
C VAL A 1001 33.06 -32.30 -12.65
N TRP A 1002 34.03 -31.39 -12.64
CA TRP A 1002 34.39 -30.57 -11.48
C TRP A 1002 34.92 -29.19 -11.87
N LEU A 1003 34.78 -28.20 -10.98
CA LEU A 1003 35.34 -26.85 -11.14
C LEU A 1003 36.88 -26.83 -11.08
N THR A 1004 37.50 -25.88 -11.79
CA THR A 1004 38.90 -25.48 -11.59
C THR A 1004 39.00 -24.27 -10.64
N VAL A 1005 40.22 -23.72 -10.47
CA VAL A 1005 40.44 -22.51 -9.68
C VAL A 1005 39.92 -21.27 -10.42
N GLU A 1006 40.18 -21.17 -11.72
CA GLU A 1006 39.74 -20.10 -12.61
C GLU A 1006 38.21 -19.98 -12.61
N GLY A 1007 37.52 -21.11 -12.83
CA GLY A 1007 36.05 -21.16 -12.87
C GLY A 1007 35.37 -20.89 -11.52
N LEU A 1008 36.11 -20.88 -10.41
CA LEU A 1008 35.60 -20.47 -9.09
C LEU A 1008 35.78 -18.96 -8.84
N ILE A 1009 36.89 -18.38 -9.31
CA ILE A 1009 37.23 -16.97 -9.11
C ILE A 1009 36.20 -16.04 -9.79
N ASP A 1010 35.73 -16.39 -10.98
CA ASP A 1010 34.74 -15.61 -11.76
C ASP A 1010 33.35 -15.52 -11.09
N VAL A 1011 33.09 -16.32 -10.06
CA VAL A 1011 31.78 -16.40 -9.37
C VAL A 1011 31.70 -15.46 -8.14
N GLU A 1012 32.82 -14.88 -7.70
CA GLU A 1012 32.98 -14.25 -6.38
C GLU A 1012 33.51 -12.79 -6.41
N GLU A 1013 33.30 -12.06 -7.51
CA GLU A 1013 33.81 -10.68 -7.68
C GLU A 1013 33.35 -9.72 -6.55
N PHE A 1014 32.13 -9.87 -6.04
CA PHE A 1014 31.62 -9.08 -4.91
C PHE A 1014 32.39 -9.36 -3.60
N THR A 1015 32.67 -10.63 -3.32
CA THR A 1015 33.47 -11.07 -2.15
C THR A 1015 34.89 -10.50 -2.22
N MET A 1016 35.51 -10.56 -3.40
CA MET A 1016 36.83 -9.97 -3.65
C MET A 1016 36.86 -8.46 -3.41
N ASN A 1017 35.87 -7.72 -3.92
CA ASN A 1017 35.77 -6.28 -3.71
C ASN A 1017 35.55 -5.93 -2.23
N TYR A 1018 34.76 -6.72 -1.50
CA TYR A 1018 34.61 -6.54 -0.04
C TYR A 1018 35.94 -6.77 0.69
N ILE A 1019 36.62 -7.89 0.46
CA ILE A 1019 37.89 -8.23 1.13
C ILE A 1019 38.96 -7.16 0.81
N LYS A 1020 39.07 -6.74 -0.46
CA LYS A 1020 39.97 -5.63 -0.85
C LYS A 1020 39.64 -4.34 -0.09
N SER A 1021 38.37 -3.96 0.03
CA SER A 1021 37.96 -2.75 0.80
C SER A 1021 38.33 -2.77 2.29
N LYS A 1022 38.58 -3.95 2.88
CA LYS A 1022 39.05 -4.11 4.26
C LYS A 1022 40.58 -4.12 4.37
N LEU A 1023 41.27 -4.73 3.42
CA LEU A 1023 42.74 -4.79 3.39
C LEU A 1023 43.37 -3.45 3.03
N MET A 1024 42.75 -2.67 2.14
CA MET A 1024 43.22 -1.35 1.66
C MET A 1024 43.23 -0.23 2.74
N LYS A 1025 43.18 -0.61 4.03
CA LYS A 1025 43.32 0.27 5.20
C LYS A 1025 44.64 0.07 5.95
N TYR A 1026 45.50 -0.78 5.42
CA TYR A 1026 46.76 -1.20 6.01
C TYR A 1026 47.80 -1.30 4.89
N ASP A 1027 49.01 -0.80 5.10
CA ASP A 1027 50.12 -1.00 4.15
C ASP A 1027 50.70 -2.41 4.27
N GLU A 1028 50.77 -2.95 5.49
CA GLU A 1028 51.08 -4.35 5.78
C GLU A 1028 50.14 -4.91 6.87
N VAL A 1029 49.74 -6.17 6.76
CA VAL A 1029 48.92 -6.90 7.76
C VAL A 1029 49.60 -8.19 8.20
N ASP A 1030 49.39 -8.59 9.47
CA ASP A 1030 49.81 -9.90 9.94
C ASP A 1030 48.77 -11.00 9.60
N ASP A 1031 49.20 -12.26 9.72
CA ASP A 1031 48.36 -13.40 9.36
C ASP A 1031 47.10 -13.52 10.23
N ALA A 1032 47.18 -13.11 11.49
CA ALA A 1032 46.03 -13.10 12.41
C ALA A 1032 44.96 -12.10 11.96
N THR A 1033 45.38 -10.89 11.60
CA THR A 1033 44.51 -9.81 11.10
C THR A 1033 43.93 -10.16 9.74
N LEU A 1034 44.75 -10.70 8.82
CA LEU A 1034 44.27 -11.21 7.52
C LEU A 1034 43.26 -12.35 7.70
N ASN A 1035 43.55 -13.33 8.57
CA ASN A 1035 42.61 -14.41 8.89
C ASN A 1035 41.28 -13.87 9.45
N LYS A 1036 41.32 -12.84 10.30
CA LYS A 1036 40.13 -12.22 10.91
C LYS A 1036 39.31 -11.40 9.92
N ILE A 1037 39.95 -10.72 8.96
CA ILE A 1037 39.27 -10.08 7.82
C ILE A 1037 38.58 -11.14 6.96
N LEU A 1038 39.24 -12.28 6.71
CA LEU A 1038 38.64 -13.40 5.98
C LEU A 1038 37.49 -14.06 6.74
N GLU A 1039 37.57 -14.26 8.07
CA GLU A 1039 36.48 -14.85 8.88
C GLU A 1039 35.14 -14.12 8.78
N ILE A 1040 35.17 -12.81 8.53
CA ILE A 1040 33.96 -11.99 8.38
C ILE A 1040 33.23 -12.29 7.06
N THR A 1041 33.93 -12.88 6.07
CA THR A 1041 33.45 -12.97 4.67
C THR A 1041 33.44 -14.39 4.10
N VAL A 1042 34.33 -15.29 4.54
CA VAL A 1042 34.54 -16.64 3.98
C VAL A 1042 34.70 -17.68 5.08
N SER A 1043 34.34 -18.95 4.83
CA SER A 1043 34.32 -19.95 5.90
C SER A 1043 35.73 -20.32 6.38
N ALA A 1044 35.83 -20.80 7.63
CA ALA A 1044 37.11 -21.15 8.25
C ALA A 1044 37.91 -22.22 7.49
N ARG A 1045 37.27 -23.02 6.61
CA ARG A 1045 37.94 -24.02 5.74
C ARG A 1045 38.52 -23.42 4.46
N GLU A 1046 38.06 -22.25 4.04
CA GLU A 1046 38.41 -21.63 2.74
C GLU A 1046 39.52 -20.56 2.87
N LYS A 1047 39.88 -20.17 4.09
CA LYS A 1047 40.91 -19.14 4.38
C LYS A 1047 42.21 -19.31 3.58
N ARG A 1048 42.74 -20.54 3.48
CA ARG A 1048 44.00 -20.84 2.77
C ARG A 1048 43.86 -20.54 1.28
N PHE A 1049 42.83 -21.10 0.65
CA PHE A 1049 42.47 -20.84 -0.75
C PHE A 1049 42.32 -19.33 -1.03
N TRP A 1050 41.65 -18.58 -0.15
CA TRP A 1050 41.48 -17.15 -0.34
C TRP A 1050 42.77 -16.33 -0.22
N LYS A 1051 43.75 -16.75 0.60
CA LYS A 1051 45.10 -16.14 0.58
C LYS A 1051 45.81 -16.43 -0.73
N ASP A 1052 45.71 -17.65 -1.25
CA ASP A 1052 46.32 -18.03 -2.53
C ASP A 1052 45.69 -17.25 -3.70
N VAL A 1053 44.37 -16.98 -3.67
CA VAL A 1053 43.68 -16.10 -4.63
C VAL A 1053 44.13 -14.63 -4.50
N LEU A 1054 44.27 -14.09 -3.28
CA LEU A 1054 44.75 -12.72 -3.07
C LEU A 1054 46.21 -12.53 -3.50
N LYS A 1055 47.05 -13.55 -3.30
CA LYS A 1055 48.43 -13.63 -3.85
C LYS A 1055 48.41 -13.61 -5.37
N LEU A 1056 47.63 -14.49 -6.01
CA LEU A 1056 47.53 -14.60 -7.48
C LEU A 1056 47.01 -13.32 -8.13
N ARG A 1057 46.12 -12.58 -7.45
CA ARG A 1057 45.65 -11.26 -7.89
C ARG A 1057 46.60 -10.11 -7.56
N GLY A 1058 47.74 -10.37 -6.92
CA GLY A 1058 48.75 -9.37 -6.55
C GLY A 1058 48.33 -8.39 -5.46
N ILE A 1059 47.20 -8.64 -4.77
CA ILE A 1059 46.62 -7.75 -3.75
C ILE A 1059 47.35 -7.91 -2.41
N ILE A 1060 47.93 -9.09 -2.14
CA ILE A 1060 48.85 -9.32 -1.02
C ILE A 1060 50.16 -9.95 -1.50
N GLU A 1061 51.26 -9.54 -0.89
CA GLU A 1061 52.61 -10.03 -1.13
C GLU A 1061 53.23 -10.51 0.20
N GLU A 1062 53.90 -11.66 0.21
CA GLU A 1062 54.53 -12.19 1.41
C GLU A 1062 55.88 -11.48 1.64
N VAL A 1063 56.02 -10.79 2.79
CA VAL A 1063 57.19 -9.96 3.11
C VAL A 1063 57.92 -10.38 4.38
N GLY A 1064 57.43 -11.44 5.02
CA GLY A 1064 58.01 -12.16 6.15
C GLY A 1064 57.06 -13.28 6.57
N GLU A 1065 57.51 -14.21 7.41
CA GLU A 1065 56.63 -15.30 7.90
C GLU A 1065 55.37 -14.72 8.55
N GLY A 1066 54.21 -15.00 7.96
CA GLY A 1066 52.92 -14.48 8.43
C GLY A 1066 52.74 -12.97 8.32
N LYS A 1067 53.47 -12.29 7.42
CA LYS A 1067 53.31 -10.84 7.13
C LYS A 1067 53.08 -10.56 5.65
N TRP A 1068 52.08 -9.73 5.40
CA TRP A 1068 51.50 -9.50 4.10
C TRP A 1068 51.50 -8.02 3.76
N ARG A 1069 52.26 -7.60 2.75
CA ARG A 1069 52.15 -6.25 2.19
C ARG A 1069 50.92 -6.17 1.32
N VAL A 1070 50.05 -5.20 1.57
CA VAL A 1070 48.86 -4.96 0.76
C VAL A 1070 49.25 -4.08 -0.42
N ARG A 1071 48.75 -4.42 -1.61
CA ARG A 1071 48.96 -3.67 -2.85
C ARG A 1071 47.59 -3.29 -3.44
N ASN A 1072 47.58 -2.14 -4.11
CA ASN A 1072 46.39 -1.47 -4.65
C ASN A 1072 46.14 -1.89 -6.11
#